data_AF-W4RTI1-F1
#
_entry.id   AF-W4RTI1-F1
#
_cell.length_a   1.000
_cell.length_b   1.000
_cell.length_c   1.000
_cell.angle_alpha   90.00
_cell.angle_beta   90.00
_cell.angle_gamma   90.00
#
_symmetry.space_group_name_H-M   'P 1'
#
loop_
_entity.id
_entity.type
_entity.pdbx_description
1 polymer ?
#
loop_
_entity_poly.entity_id
_entity_poly.type
_entity_poly.pdbx_seq_one_letter_code
_entity_poly.pdbx_strand_id
1 'polypeptide(L)'
;MNFSVIDLISKLINKLKSSNESGERNGNSAFFEDLTPKNNIDENGQYSNALTWALENININNIALTGPYGSGKSSILKTFQSKNSRDYKFLNISLASFKEEEEKNENILEKGILQQMFYKVPSKTLPFSRFKRIRNEKKLIVYLKVSFLLIFLFLGLHLFNPSFLGEFYNKTTIKNNITSGNKFSLIVTGFLLLIFLAYSINLITNLFNFLGRNLKFSKLTLPNATIEIDKESESSIFDKYLDEIIYFFETTEFQVVVFEDLDRFNNLEIFEKLRSLNTLINNSQQINRRVVFLYAIKDDMFGSEDDMFSSRNRTKFFDFIIPVIPVINSSNSYQILKNKLKTTPGAEAITEDLINDITFYIDDMRILINICNEYNLYKEILGSIDLIENNLLAMIVYKNIYPKDFSELQFNKGLVFDVFKNKAAFIDTRINELESVMLKTENDISKVEREALTNIQELDLVYAKALFTNNKQIQLDGQQYFESNWEGLQFFEKLEGVGSIAHYNQTYGWRNATREQVASVFDTKGDYFERKRIIKIKEANQIDKLKQKIELLRKEKQEVMAWSLKHIISQSDSEEIFKGKIREKKLLVYLIRNGYIDEMYSQYMNYFYPGSITTEDMKFIMSVKDLEALPFNYSLSNVNRIAEKLHGSDYKRPEILNYDLIEFLLANKNRYPLFLDLVIEQLVNQSQVSLSFIDSFKDITKFKDDFIKMIGKRWTNFWSFIQFDSNYSTIKTEDYLKDIIRYVDKEDILAMNIEEVLTHYISNKSDFFALLPNIDEVKVQHILKVSVK
;
A
#
# COMPACT_ATOMS: atom_id res chain seq x y z
N MET A 1 37.78 -30.08 -51.75
CA MET A 1 37.39 -28.65 -51.73
C MET A 1 35.93 -28.37 -51.36
N ASN A 2 35.04 -29.36 -51.15
CA ASN A 2 33.61 -29.09 -50.93
C ASN A 2 33.12 -29.06 -49.47
N PHE A 3 33.93 -29.44 -48.47
CA PHE A 3 33.47 -29.51 -47.08
C PHE A 3 33.42 -28.15 -46.36
N SER A 4 34.30 -27.19 -46.69
CA SER A 4 34.32 -25.89 -45.97
C SER A 4 33.21 -24.93 -46.40
N VAL A 5 32.69 -25.07 -47.62
CA VAL A 5 31.61 -24.22 -48.14
C VAL A 5 30.27 -24.62 -47.53
N ILE A 6 30.02 -25.93 -47.36
CA ILE A 6 28.80 -26.45 -46.74
C ILE A 6 28.74 -26.06 -45.25
N ASP A 7 29.86 -26.08 -44.54
CA ASP A 7 29.92 -25.66 -43.12
C ASP A 7 29.79 -24.14 -42.96
N LEU A 8 30.22 -23.35 -43.94
CA LEU A 8 30.00 -21.90 -43.95
C LEU A 8 28.53 -21.55 -44.21
N ILE A 9 27.89 -22.27 -45.14
CA ILE A 9 26.48 -22.11 -45.49
C ILE A 9 25.59 -22.57 -44.34
N SER A 10 25.90 -23.68 -43.67
CA SER A 10 25.16 -24.15 -42.50
C SER A 10 25.23 -23.15 -41.34
N LYS A 11 26.41 -22.57 -41.09
CA LYS A 11 26.60 -21.48 -40.11
C LYS A 11 25.84 -20.21 -40.49
N LEU A 12 25.77 -19.85 -41.78
CA LEU A 12 25.00 -18.71 -42.26
C LEU A 12 23.49 -18.93 -42.14
N ILE A 13 23.00 -20.13 -42.47
CA ILE A 13 21.59 -20.51 -42.33
C ILE A 13 21.20 -20.56 -40.85
N ASN A 14 22.05 -21.09 -39.97
CA ASN A 14 21.81 -21.08 -38.53
C ASN A 14 21.83 -19.66 -37.96
N LYS A 15 22.69 -18.78 -38.48
CA LYS A 15 22.72 -17.37 -38.07
C LYS A 15 21.49 -16.61 -38.55
N LEU A 16 20.99 -16.89 -39.76
CA LEU A 16 19.76 -16.32 -40.33
C LEU A 16 18.49 -16.85 -39.64
N LYS A 17 18.46 -18.13 -39.24
CA LYS A 17 17.40 -18.69 -38.38
C LYS A 17 17.43 -18.05 -36.98
N SER A 18 18.61 -17.93 -36.38
CA SER A 18 18.75 -17.28 -35.06
C SER A 18 18.43 -15.77 -35.06
N SER A 19 18.57 -15.08 -36.20
CA SER A 19 18.22 -13.65 -36.33
C SER A 19 16.75 -13.40 -36.67
N ASN A 20 16.05 -14.38 -37.24
CA ASN A 20 14.61 -14.32 -37.44
C ASN A 20 13.83 -14.78 -36.20
N GLU A 21 14.43 -15.59 -35.32
CA GLU A 21 13.85 -16.02 -34.04
C GLU A 21 14.13 -15.04 -32.88
N SER A 22 14.89 -13.96 -33.09
CA SER A 22 15.15 -12.95 -32.04
C SER A 22 14.01 -11.94 -31.85
N GLY A 23 12.89 -12.07 -32.57
CA GLY A 23 11.71 -11.21 -32.44
C GLY A 23 10.72 -11.60 -31.33
N GLU A 24 10.77 -12.85 -30.85
CA GLU A 24 9.87 -13.36 -29.81
C GLU A 24 10.65 -14.24 -28.84
N ARG A 25 11.49 -13.62 -28.01
CA ARG A 25 12.01 -14.26 -26.79
C ARG A 25 11.38 -13.61 -25.56
N ASN A 26 10.05 -13.70 -25.45
CA ASN A 26 9.37 -13.69 -24.15
C ASN A 26 8.93 -15.14 -23.83
N GLY A 27 9.89 -16.06 -23.85
CA GLY A 27 9.70 -17.39 -23.29
C GLY A 27 9.99 -17.33 -21.79
N ASN A 28 8.97 -17.63 -20.98
CA ASN A 28 8.96 -17.79 -19.51
C ASN A 28 8.85 -16.54 -18.62
N SER A 29 7.74 -15.80 -18.73
CA SER A 29 7.15 -15.13 -17.55
C SER A 29 5.64 -14.98 -17.71
N ALA A 30 4.88 -16.04 -17.42
CA ALA A 30 3.41 -16.00 -17.52
C ALA A 30 2.77 -14.97 -16.57
N PHE A 31 3.52 -14.39 -15.62
CA PHE A 31 2.99 -13.58 -14.53
C PHE A 31 3.40 -12.10 -14.54
N PHE A 32 4.36 -11.68 -15.36
CA PHE A 32 4.86 -10.29 -15.37
C PHE A 32 4.51 -9.57 -16.67
N GLU A 33 4.09 -8.31 -16.55
CA GLU A 33 3.75 -7.46 -17.67
C GLU A 33 4.59 -6.18 -17.67
N ASP A 34 5.12 -5.81 -18.83
CA ASP A 34 5.90 -4.58 -18.95
C ASP A 34 5.02 -3.32 -18.84
N LEU A 35 5.60 -2.25 -18.31
CA LEU A 35 4.94 -0.93 -18.22
C LEU A 35 5.13 -0.10 -19.51
N THR A 36 5.69 -0.71 -20.56
CA THR A 36 6.00 0.00 -21.80
C THR A 36 4.76 0.12 -22.69
N PRO A 37 4.72 1.09 -23.59
CA PRO A 37 3.60 1.21 -24.52
C PRO A 37 3.45 -0.06 -25.35
N LYS A 38 2.20 -0.55 -25.50
CA LYS A 38 1.90 -1.72 -26.33
C LYS A 38 1.60 -1.30 -27.76
N ASN A 39 1.81 -2.21 -28.71
CA ASN A 39 1.62 -1.99 -30.16
C ASN A 39 0.31 -2.58 -30.71
N ASN A 40 -0.67 -2.90 -29.83
CA ASN A 40 -1.95 -3.50 -30.19
C ASN A 40 -3.17 -2.71 -29.69
N ILE A 41 -2.98 -1.45 -29.30
CA ILE A 41 -4.05 -0.60 -28.73
C ILE A 41 -4.60 0.27 -29.87
N ASP A 42 -5.39 -0.34 -30.76
CA ASP A 42 -6.29 0.27 -31.77
C ASP A 42 -6.82 -0.84 -32.70
N GLU A 43 -7.58 -1.81 -32.14
CA GLU A 43 -8.08 -2.96 -32.90
C GLU A 43 -9.07 -2.55 -33.99
N ASN A 44 -9.93 -1.57 -33.69
CA ASN A 44 -10.92 -1.04 -34.63
C ASN A 44 -10.35 -0.01 -35.62
N GLY A 45 -9.06 0.33 -35.49
CA GLY A 45 -8.35 1.22 -36.41
C GLY A 45 -8.78 2.69 -36.39
N GLN A 46 -9.58 3.14 -35.42
CA GLN A 46 -10.16 4.48 -35.43
C GLN A 46 -9.10 5.57 -35.25
N TYR A 47 -8.18 5.38 -34.30
CA TYR A 47 -7.08 6.33 -34.09
C TYR A 47 -6.10 6.31 -35.26
N SER A 48 -5.81 5.12 -35.80
CA SER A 48 -4.96 4.96 -36.98
C SER A 48 -5.56 5.69 -38.19
N ASN A 49 -6.87 5.55 -38.42
CA ASN A 49 -7.55 6.23 -39.52
C ASN A 49 -7.53 7.77 -39.36
N ALA A 50 -7.75 8.27 -38.14
CA ALA A 50 -7.68 9.71 -37.87
C ALA A 50 -6.27 10.27 -38.08
N LEU A 51 -5.24 9.54 -37.64
CA LEU A 51 -3.84 9.90 -37.85
C LEU A 51 -3.46 9.85 -39.34
N THR A 52 -3.85 8.81 -40.07
CA THR A 52 -3.61 8.70 -41.51
C THR A 52 -4.28 9.86 -42.26
N TRP A 53 -5.55 10.14 -41.99
CA TRP A 53 -6.26 11.27 -42.59
C TRP A 53 -5.56 12.60 -42.35
N ALA A 54 -5.07 12.82 -41.12
CA ALA A 54 -4.34 14.04 -40.76
C ALA A 54 -2.99 14.15 -41.48
N LEU A 55 -2.27 13.02 -41.64
CA LEU A 55 -1.00 12.98 -42.36
C LEU A 55 -1.18 13.11 -43.88
N GLU A 56 -2.29 12.67 -44.46
CA GLU A 56 -2.59 12.82 -45.89
C GLU A 56 -3.07 14.24 -46.25
N ASN A 57 -3.69 14.96 -45.32
CA ASN A 57 -4.17 16.31 -45.56
C ASN A 57 -3.04 17.35 -45.57
N ILE A 58 -2.79 17.96 -46.73
CA ILE A 58 -1.64 18.86 -46.97
C ILE A 58 -1.61 20.13 -46.10
N ASN A 59 -2.76 20.52 -45.53
CA ASN A 59 -2.90 21.74 -44.74
C ASN A 59 -2.57 21.54 -43.24
N ILE A 60 -2.36 20.31 -42.79
CA ILE A 60 -2.14 19.98 -41.38
C ILE A 60 -0.64 19.83 -41.14
N ASN A 61 -0.01 20.66 -40.32
CA ASN A 61 1.42 20.48 -40.00
C ASN A 61 1.64 20.15 -38.53
N ASN A 62 0.68 20.46 -37.65
CA ASN A 62 0.77 20.24 -36.22
C ASN A 62 -0.46 19.45 -35.72
N ILE A 63 -0.23 18.23 -35.24
CA ILE A 63 -1.28 17.32 -34.76
C ILE A 63 -1.11 17.10 -33.25
N ALA A 64 -2.16 17.29 -32.46
CA ALA A 64 -2.16 16.86 -31.06
C ALA A 64 -2.91 15.54 -30.88
N LEU A 65 -2.31 14.63 -30.12
CA LEU A 65 -2.97 13.49 -29.51
C LEU A 65 -3.12 13.81 -28.01
N THR A 66 -4.33 14.18 -27.59
CA THR A 66 -4.60 14.67 -26.23
C THR A 66 -5.35 13.64 -25.41
N GLY A 67 -5.14 13.62 -24.09
CA GLY A 67 -5.83 12.70 -23.18
C GLY A 67 -5.21 12.78 -21.79
N PRO A 68 -5.85 12.31 -20.72
CA PRO A 68 -5.27 12.33 -19.38
C PRO A 68 -3.98 11.50 -19.31
N TYR A 69 -3.23 11.65 -18.20
CA TYR A 69 -2.06 10.80 -17.98
C TYR A 69 -2.47 9.32 -17.96
N GLY A 70 -1.62 8.45 -18.52
CA GLY A 70 -1.95 7.02 -18.60
C GLY A 70 -3.03 6.63 -19.62
N SER A 71 -3.62 7.56 -20.38
CA SER A 71 -4.74 7.27 -21.31
C SER A 71 -4.42 6.34 -22.49
N GLY A 72 -3.15 6.01 -22.73
CA GLY A 72 -2.73 5.12 -23.82
C GLY A 72 -2.15 5.82 -25.05
N LYS A 73 -1.91 7.14 -25.02
CA LYS A 73 -1.34 7.93 -26.13
C LYS A 73 -0.10 7.29 -26.77
N SER A 74 0.93 6.98 -25.99
CA SER A 74 2.16 6.35 -26.47
C SER A 74 1.91 4.98 -27.11
N SER A 75 0.92 4.23 -26.63
CA SER A 75 0.57 2.91 -27.18
C SER A 75 -0.13 3.04 -28.53
N ILE A 76 -1.04 4.02 -28.67
CA ILE A 76 -1.67 4.36 -29.96
C ILE A 76 -0.59 4.76 -30.97
N LEU A 77 0.36 5.60 -30.58
CA LEU A 77 1.46 6.02 -31.46
C LEU A 77 2.37 4.86 -31.85
N LYS A 78 2.76 4.01 -30.89
CA LYS A 78 3.58 2.83 -31.19
C LYS A 78 2.85 1.85 -32.11
N THR A 79 1.55 1.65 -31.90
CA THR A 79 0.67 0.86 -32.78
C THR A 79 0.65 1.45 -34.19
N PHE A 80 0.37 2.74 -34.31
CA PHE A 80 0.33 3.45 -35.60
C PHE A 80 1.66 3.39 -36.35
N GLN A 81 2.77 3.66 -35.66
CA GLN A 81 4.11 3.60 -36.22
C GLN A 81 4.47 2.20 -36.71
N SER A 82 4.09 1.15 -35.97
CA SER A 82 4.36 -0.23 -36.39
C SER A 82 3.64 -0.58 -37.69
N LYS A 83 2.37 -0.16 -37.83
CA LYS A 83 1.54 -0.41 -39.02
C LYS A 83 1.96 0.42 -40.24
N ASN A 84 2.41 1.67 -40.04
CA ASN A 84 2.71 2.63 -41.12
C ASN A 84 4.21 2.94 -41.29
N SER A 85 5.09 2.08 -40.78
CA SER A 85 6.55 2.24 -40.87
C SER A 85 7.12 2.18 -42.30
N ARG A 86 6.32 1.66 -43.25
CA ARG A 86 6.64 1.64 -44.68
C ARG A 86 6.30 2.95 -45.36
N ASP A 87 5.22 3.60 -44.95
CA ASP A 87 4.67 4.79 -45.60
C ASP A 87 5.26 6.09 -45.02
N TYR A 88 5.59 6.09 -43.73
CA TYR A 88 6.15 7.25 -43.03
C TYR A 88 7.46 6.94 -42.29
N LYS A 89 8.40 7.89 -42.34
CA LYS A 89 9.60 7.89 -41.49
C LYS A 89 9.40 8.75 -40.25
N PHE A 90 9.40 8.10 -39.09
CA PHE A 90 9.16 8.73 -37.78
C PHE A 90 10.45 9.09 -37.05
N LEU A 91 10.48 10.28 -36.45
CA LEU A 91 11.49 10.73 -35.51
C LEU A 91 10.86 10.91 -34.13
N ASN A 92 11.12 9.96 -33.23
CA ASN A 92 10.57 10.01 -31.86
C ASN A 92 11.53 10.77 -30.94
N ILE A 93 10.98 11.78 -30.25
CA ILE A 93 11.64 12.62 -29.27
C ILE A 93 10.83 12.50 -27.97
N SER A 94 11.45 11.95 -26.93
CA SER A 94 10.85 11.75 -25.61
C SER A 94 11.79 12.28 -24.55
N LEU A 95 11.43 13.39 -23.92
CA LEU A 95 12.27 14.07 -22.93
C LEU A 95 12.06 13.44 -21.54
N ALA A 96 12.94 12.52 -21.16
CA ALA A 96 13.02 12.06 -19.77
C ALA A 96 13.81 13.09 -18.94
N SER A 97 13.12 14.03 -18.30
CA SER A 97 13.72 14.86 -17.24
C SER A 97 12.91 14.73 -15.96
N PHE A 98 13.55 14.19 -14.92
CA PHE A 98 12.99 14.03 -13.57
C PHE A 98 13.46 15.14 -12.62
N LYS A 99 13.85 16.31 -13.14
CA LYS A 99 14.27 17.42 -12.26
C LYS A 99 13.05 18.20 -11.79
N GLU A 100 12.81 18.11 -10.48
CA GLU A 100 11.86 18.95 -9.75
C GLU A 100 12.26 20.44 -9.83
N GLU A 101 11.29 21.21 -10.29
CA GLU A 101 10.91 22.61 -10.01
C GLU A 101 11.91 23.77 -9.88
N GLU A 102 13.24 23.63 -9.81
CA GLU A 102 14.05 24.81 -9.42
C GLU A 102 14.63 25.70 -10.54
N GLU A 103 14.63 25.32 -11.82
CA GLU A 103 14.92 26.29 -12.90
C GLU A 103 14.15 25.96 -14.18
N LYS A 104 13.12 26.77 -14.49
CA LYS A 104 12.40 26.81 -15.78
C LYS A 104 13.31 27.35 -16.89
N ASN A 105 14.44 26.72 -17.14
CA ASN A 105 15.32 27.09 -18.23
C ASN A 105 14.82 26.45 -19.53
N GLU A 106 14.06 27.19 -20.33
CA GLU A 106 13.62 26.82 -21.70
C GLU A 106 14.76 26.27 -22.56
N ASN A 107 15.92 26.89 -22.41
CA ASN A 107 17.17 26.50 -23.03
C ASN A 107 17.56 25.03 -22.74
N ILE A 108 17.20 24.47 -21.58
CA ILE A 108 17.46 23.05 -21.29
C ILE A 108 16.57 22.16 -22.16
N LEU A 109 15.32 22.54 -22.34
CA LEU A 109 14.35 21.76 -23.08
C LEU A 109 14.62 21.79 -24.59
N GLU A 110 14.85 22.97 -25.16
CA GLU A 110 15.25 23.12 -26.56
C GLU A 110 16.54 22.33 -26.85
N LYS A 111 17.53 22.43 -25.96
CA LYS A 111 18.77 21.66 -26.06
C LYS A 111 18.52 20.16 -25.98
N GLY A 112 17.64 19.70 -25.09
CA GLY A 112 17.24 18.30 -24.98
C GLY A 112 16.60 17.77 -26.26
N ILE A 113 15.71 18.54 -26.88
CA ILE A 113 15.07 18.22 -28.15
C ILE A 113 16.13 18.09 -29.26
N LEU A 114 17.01 19.09 -29.40
CA LEU A 114 18.07 19.04 -30.42
C LEU A 114 19.02 17.86 -30.19
N GLN A 115 19.40 17.58 -28.94
CA GLN A 115 20.23 16.42 -28.64
C GLN A 115 19.57 15.12 -29.10
N GLN A 116 18.30 14.90 -28.79
CA GLN A 116 17.61 13.69 -29.25
C GLN A 116 17.49 13.62 -30.77
N MET A 117 17.21 14.75 -31.42
CA MET A 117 17.13 14.87 -32.87
C MET A 117 18.46 14.45 -33.54
N PHE A 118 19.57 15.06 -33.13
CA PHE A 118 20.87 14.83 -33.75
C PHE A 118 21.50 13.48 -33.36
N TYR A 119 21.31 12.99 -32.12
CA TYR A 119 21.89 11.70 -31.70
C TYR A 119 21.14 10.49 -32.26
N LYS A 120 19.90 10.64 -32.75
CA LYS A 120 19.15 9.56 -33.39
C LYS A 120 19.82 9.05 -34.68
N VAL A 121 20.54 9.94 -35.38
CA VAL A 121 21.07 9.67 -36.71
C VAL A 121 22.59 9.47 -36.65
N PRO A 122 23.17 8.48 -37.36
CA PRO A 122 24.61 8.25 -37.35
C PRO A 122 25.40 9.45 -37.88
N SER A 123 26.59 9.71 -37.34
CA SER A 123 27.45 10.85 -37.72
C SER A 123 27.88 10.92 -39.19
N LYS A 124 27.60 9.86 -39.98
CA LYS A 124 27.96 9.75 -41.39
C LYS A 124 26.94 10.41 -42.31
N THR A 125 25.66 10.46 -41.91
CA THR A 125 24.59 11.10 -42.69
C THR A 125 24.64 12.62 -42.57
N LEU A 126 25.23 13.14 -41.48
CA LEU A 126 25.37 14.56 -41.18
C LEU A 126 26.86 14.96 -41.16
N PRO A 127 27.60 14.82 -42.28
CA PRO A 127 29.05 15.05 -42.32
C PRO A 127 29.47 16.50 -42.11
N PHE A 128 28.57 17.46 -42.32
CA PHE A 128 28.80 18.90 -42.16
C PHE A 128 28.23 19.48 -40.86
N SER A 129 27.57 18.67 -40.04
CA SER A 129 27.00 19.13 -38.78
C SER A 129 28.09 19.55 -37.79
N ARG A 130 27.89 20.67 -37.11
CA ARG A 130 28.76 21.17 -36.03
C ARG A 130 28.70 20.30 -34.76
N PHE A 131 27.68 19.44 -34.63
CA PHE A 131 27.56 18.50 -33.51
C PHE A 131 28.56 17.34 -33.63
N LYS A 132 29.66 17.44 -32.88
CA LYS A 132 30.69 16.40 -32.80
C LYS A 132 30.11 15.11 -32.22
N ARG A 133 30.15 14.02 -32.99
CA ARG A 133 29.72 12.68 -32.59
C ARG A 133 30.89 11.69 -32.75
N ILE A 134 30.96 10.70 -31.87
CA ILE A 134 32.03 9.69 -31.88
C ILE A 134 31.97 8.92 -33.20
N ARG A 135 33.05 8.98 -33.98
CA ARG A 135 33.22 8.23 -35.22
C ARG A 135 34.06 6.99 -34.96
N ASN A 136 33.43 5.83 -34.97
CA ASN A 136 34.15 4.56 -34.92
C ASN A 136 34.67 4.20 -36.32
N GLU A 137 35.89 4.64 -36.65
CA GLU A 137 36.60 4.12 -37.83
C GLU A 137 37.12 2.71 -37.53
N LYS A 138 37.00 1.79 -38.50
CA LYS A 138 37.56 0.44 -38.35
C LYS A 138 39.08 0.55 -38.24
N LYS A 139 39.69 -0.05 -37.22
CA LYS A 139 41.15 -0.04 -37.00
C LYS A 139 41.94 -0.41 -38.26
N LEU A 140 41.45 -1.36 -39.05
CA LEU A 140 42.05 -1.77 -40.33
C LEU A 140 42.19 -0.62 -41.34
N ILE A 141 41.20 0.26 -41.44
CA ILE A 141 41.24 1.41 -42.36
C ILE A 141 42.29 2.41 -41.88
N VAL A 142 42.41 2.61 -40.57
CA VAL A 142 43.45 3.46 -39.97
C VAL A 142 44.83 2.88 -40.22
N TYR A 143 45.03 1.57 -39.98
CA TYR A 143 46.31 0.89 -40.27
C TYR A 143 46.68 0.97 -41.76
N LEU A 144 45.72 0.81 -42.67
CA LEU A 144 45.96 0.97 -44.11
C LEU A 144 46.39 2.41 -44.45
N LYS A 145 45.69 3.43 -43.95
CA LYS A 145 46.05 4.85 -44.16
C LYS A 145 47.46 5.14 -43.64
N VAL A 146 47.80 4.67 -42.44
CA VAL A 146 49.13 4.85 -41.84
C VAL A 146 50.20 4.09 -42.62
N SER A 147 49.93 2.85 -43.04
CA SER A 147 50.85 2.06 -43.86
C SER A 147 51.13 2.75 -45.20
N PHE A 148 50.10 3.27 -45.87
CA PHE A 148 50.26 4.02 -47.12
C PHE A 148 51.07 5.30 -46.92
N LEU A 149 50.85 6.03 -45.83
CA LEU A 149 51.65 7.21 -45.48
C LEU A 149 53.12 6.86 -45.24
N LEU A 150 53.40 5.78 -44.51
CA LEU A 150 54.76 5.31 -44.26
C LEU A 150 55.46 4.86 -45.54
N ILE A 151 54.75 4.14 -46.43
CA ILE A 151 55.28 3.76 -47.74
C ILE A 151 55.57 5.01 -48.58
N PHE A 152 54.68 6.01 -48.57
CA PHE A 152 54.90 7.27 -49.28
C PHE A 152 56.11 8.04 -48.73
N LEU A 153 56.25 8.14 -47.41
CA LEU A 153 57.41 8.78 -46.77
C LEU A 153 58.71 8.02 -47.03
N PHE A 154 58.67 6.69 -46.98
CA PHE A 154 59.82 5.84 -47.31
C PHE A 154 60.24 6.02 -48.77
N LEU A 155 59.29 5.96 -49.71
CA LEU A 155 59.54 6.23 -51.12
C LEU A 155 60.06 7.65 -51.33
N GLY A 156 59.51 8.66 -50.64
CA GLY A 156 59.97 10.04 -50.70
C GLY A 156 61.40 10.22 -50.19
N LEU A 157 61.72 9.70 -49.01
CA LEU A 157 63.08 9.72 -48.45
C LEU A 157 64.07 9.00 -49.37
N HIS A 158 63.63 7.89 -49.98
CA HIS A 158 64.44 7.17 -50.94
C HIS A 158 64.65 7.99 -52.23
N LEU A 159 63.62 8.69 -52.71
CA LEU A 159 63.66 9.53 -53.90
C LEU A 159 64.52 10.78 -53.71
N PHE A 160 64.58 11.34 -52.50
CA PHE A 160 65.30 12.58 -52.20
C PHE A 160 66.69 12.36 -51.58
N ASN A 161 67.14 11.13 -51.41
CA ASN A 161 68.52 10.83 -51.04
C ASN A 161 69.46 11.15 -52.24
N PRO A 162 70.40 12.11 -52.13
CA PRO A 162 71.24 12.55 -53.23
C PRO A 162 72.10 11.44 -53.84
N SER A 163 72.54 10.48 -53.01
CA SER A 163 73.35 9.33 -53.43
C SER A 163 72.54 8.32 -54.25
N PHE A 164 71.26 8.16 -53.93
CA PHE A 164 70.35 7.29 -54.67
C PHE A 164 69.91 7.93 -55.99
N LEU A 165 69.60 9.23 -56.03
CA LEU A 165 69.27 9.93 -57.28
C LEU A 165 70.38 9.83 -58.33
N GLY A 166 71.65 9.86 -57.92
CA GLY A 166 72.80 9.71 -58.83
C GLY A 166 72.92 8.31 -59.45
N GLU A 167 72.72 7.24 -58.66
CA GLU A 167 72.73 5.86 -59.16
C GLU A 167 71.44 5.48 -59.90
N PHE A 168 70.29 5.97 -59.44
CA PHE A 168 68.99 5.74 -60.07
C PHE A 168 68.93 6.47 -61.42
N TYR A 169 69.41 7.73 -61.54
CA TYR A 169 69.51 8.39 -62.84
C TYR A 169 70.41 7.63 -63.83
N ASN A 170 71.49 7.00 -63.35
CA ASN A 170 72.40 6.23 -64.20
C ASN A 170 71.94 4.78 -64.49
N LYS A 171 71.06 4.18 -63.67
CA LYS A 171 70.55 2.79 -63.83
C LYS A 171 69.05 2.68 -64.16
N THR A 172 68.30 3.77 -64.21
CA THR A 172 66.86 3.73 -64.54
C THR A 172 66.59 3.70 -66.04
N THR A 173 65.48 3.08 -66.38
CA THR A 173 64.85 3.12 -67.70
C THR A 173 64.59 4.56 -68.18
N ILE A 174 64.53 5.55 -67.28
CA ILE A 174 64.28 6.96 -67.62
C ILE A 174 65.43 7.55 -68.45
N LYS A 175 66.69 7.33 -68.07
CA LYS A 175 67.84 7.79 -68.87
C LYS A 175 67.92 7.04 -70.20
N ASN A 176 67.80 5.71 -70.18
CA ASN A 176 67.83 4.89 -71.40
C ASN A 176 66.68 5.22 -72.38
N ASN A 177 65.50 5.61 -71.89
CA ASN A 177 64.36 5.99 -72.72
C ASN A 177 64.46 7.42 -73.28
N ILE A 178 65.05 8.35 -72.52
CA ILE A 178 65.31 9.73 -72.98
C ILE A 178 66.46 9.75 -74.00
N THR A 179 67.50 8.92 -73.85
CA THR A 179 68.64 8.87 -74.78
C THR A 179 68.44 7.96 -76.00
N SER A 180 67.49 7.01 -75.99
CA SER A 180 67.24 6.08 -77.11
C SER A 180 66.22 6.55 -78.14
N GLY A 181 65.54 7.68 -77.92
CA GLY A 181 64.57 8.26 -78.86
C GLY A 181 63.25 7.49 -79.02
N ASN A 182 62.98 6.48 -78.19
CA ASN A 182 61.79 5.64 -78.32
C ASN A 182 60.55 6.28 -77.67
N LYS A 183 59.68 6.89 -78.49
CA LYS A 183 58.52 7.70 -78.06
C LYS A 183 57.55 6.97 -77.13
N PHE A 184 57.34 5.66 -77.32
CA PHE A 184 56.40 4.88 -76.51
C PHE A 184 56.84 4.79 -75.04
N SER A 185 58.14 4.61 -74.82
CA SER A 185 58.71 4.46 -73.49
C SER A 185 58.63 5.76 -72.68
N LEU A 186 58.78 6.92 -73.35
CA LEU A 186 58.63 8.26 -72.76
C LEU A 186 57.20 8.52 -72.29
N ILE A 187 56.20 8.13 -73.09
CA ILE A 187 54.77 8.25 -72.75
C ILE A 187 54.44 7.43 -71.50
N VAL A 188 54.95 6.20 -71.40
CA VAL A 188 54.71 5.34 -70.23
C VAL A 188 55.32 5.94 -68.96
N THR A 189 56.57 6.44 -69.01
CA THR A 189 57.18 7.14 -67.86
C THR A 189 56.44 8.43 -67.51
N GLY A 190 56.02 9.23 -68.49
CA GLY A 190 55.23 10.43 -68.25
C GLY A 190 53.89 10.12 -67.57
N PHE A 191 53.23 9.04 -68.01
CA PHE A 191 51.96 8.59 -67.42
C PHE A 191 52.11 8.11 -65.98
N LEU A 192 53.17 7.35 -65.66
CA LEU A 192 53.46 6.93 -64.29
C LEU A 192 53.76 8.12 -63.36
N LEU A 193 54.48 9.12 -63.86
CA LEU A 193 54.78 10.34 -63.11
C LEU A 193 53.51 11.18 -62.85
N LEU A 194 52.60 11.20 -63.83
CA LEU A 194 51.28 11.84 -63.71
C LEU A 194 50.39 11.15 -62.67
N ILE A 195 50.38 9.81 -62.66
CA ILE A 195 49.67 9.03 -61.62
C ILE A 195 50.26 9.32 -60.24
N PHE A 196 51.59 9.37 -60.12
CA PHE A 196 52.26 9.69 -58.86
C PHE A 196 51.93 11.10 -58.36
N LEU A 197 51.96 12.11 -59.24
CA LEU A 197 51.58 13.49 -58.94
C LEU A 197 50.10 13.59 -58.55
N ALA A 198 49.20 13.00 -59.31
CA ALA A 198 47.76 13.02 -59.03
C ALA A 198 47.45 12.34 -57.68
N TYR A 199 48.12 11.23 -57.37
CA TYR A 199 47.96 10.54 -56.09
C TYR A 199 48.54 11.36 -54.92
N SER A 200 49.69 12.00 -55.11
CA SER A 200 50.30 12.89 -54.12
C SER A 200 49.40 14.08 -53.80
N ILE A 201 48.80 14.69 -54.81
CA ILE A 201 47.82 15.78 -54.64
C ILE A 201 46.60 15.29 -53.85
N ASN A 202 46.08 14.10 -54.13
CA ASN A 202 44.96 13.51 -53.39
C ASN A 202 45.32 13.21 -51.91
N LEU A 203 46.55 12.79 -51.63
CA LEU A 203 47.03 12.62 -50.25
C LEU A 203 47.11 13.96 -49.52
N ILE A 204 47.63 14.99 -50.17
CA ILE A 204 47.75 16.34 -49.60
C ILE A 204 46.36 16.94 -49.34
N THR A 205 45.41 16.82 -50.26
CA THR A 205 44.05 17.33 -50.05
C THR A 205 43.33 16.59 -48.93
N ASN A 206 43.52 15.27 -48.80
CA ASN A 206 42.98 14.50 -47.67
C ASN A 206 43.64 14.89 -46.33
N LEU A 207 44.95 15.17 -46.31
CA LEU A 207 45.66 15.70 -45.14
C LEU A 207 45.16 17.10 -44.75
N PHE A 208 45.01 18.01 -45.71
CA PHE A 208 44.44 19.34 -45.48
C PHE A 208 42.99 19.28 -45.00
N ASN A 209 42.16 18.38 -45.55
CA ASN A 209 40.78 18.17 -45.08
C ASN A 209 40.73 17.58 -43.68
N PHE A 210 41.65 16.69 -43.33
CA PHE A 210 41.78 16.12 -41.98
C PHE A 210 42.26 17.17 -40.96
N LEU A 211 43.26 17.97 -41.32
CA LEU A 211 43.78 19.07 -40.50
C LEU A 211 42.74 20.19 -40.35
N GLY A 212 42.08 20.60 -41.43
CA GLY A 212 41.04 21.63 -41.43
C GLY A 212 39.78 21.24 -40.64
N ARG A 213 39.44 19.95 -40.57
CA ARG A 213 38.35 19.43 -39.70
C ARG A 213 38.72 19.39 -38.22
N ASN A 214 40.00 19.32 -37.87
CA ASN A 214 40.47 19.16 -36.50
C ASN A 214 41.10 20.42 -35.87
N LEU A 215 41.56 21.38 -36.68
CA LEU A 215 42.30 22.59 -36.23
C LEU A 215 41.45 23.86 -36.11
N LYS A 216 40.12 23.80 -36.28
CA LYS A 216 39.26 24.87 -35.74
C LYS A 216 39.26 24.77 -34.21
N PHE A 217 40.23 25.43 -33.60
CA PHE A 217 40.26 25.76 -32.19
C PHE A 217 39.14 26.76 -31.86
N SER A 218 37.92 26.25 -31.75
CA SER A 218 36.98 26.75 -30.76
C SER A 218 36.70 25.59 -29.82
N LYS A 219 37.09 25.74 -28.56
CA LYS A 219 36.75 24.80 -27.49
C LYS A 219 35.24 24.70 -27.40
N LEU A 220 34.69 23.64 -27.96
CA LEU A 220 33.35 23.13 -27.64
C LEU A 220 33.47 21.62 -27.42
N THR A 221 34.37 21.25 -26.50
CA THR A 221 34.08 20.15 -25.59
C THR A 221 33.02 20.67 -24.65
N LEU A 222 31.76 20.23 -24.79
CA LEU A 222 30.77 20.38 -23.74
C LEU A 222 31.21 19.42 -22.62
N PRO A 223 31.81 19.90 -21.52
CA PRO A 223 32.08 19.03 -20.39
C PRO A 223 30.74 18.68 -19.78
N ASN A 224 30.57 17.42 -19.43
CA ASN A 224 29.53 17.03 -18.51
C ASN A 224 29.71 17.87 -17.23
N ALA A 225 28.62 18.49 -16.78
CA ALA A 225 28.44 19.04 -15.44
C ALA A 225 29.49 20.06 -14.96
N THR A 226 29.27 21.34 -15.26
CA THR A 226 29.20 22.40 -14.23
C THR A 226 28.57 23.64 -14.86
N ILE A 227 27.68 24.25 -14.08
CA ILE A 227 26.96 25.46 -14.36
C ILE A 227 27.97 26.61 -14.38
N GLU A 228 28.35 27.08 -15.58
CA GLU A 228 28.74 28.48 -15.76
C GLU A 228 27.71 29.10 -16.68
N ILE A 229 26.83 29.88 -16.06
CA ILE A 229 25.83 30.72 -16.70
C ILE A 229 26.61 31.85 -17.35
N ASP A 230 26.96 31.70 -18.63
CA ASP A 230 27.23 32.87 -19.46
C ASP A 230 25.89 33.60 -19.61
N LYS A 231 25.71 34.59 -18.75
CA LYS A 231 24.69 35.63 -18.87
C LYS A 231 25.04 36.47 -20.09
N GLU A 232 24.75 35.98 -21.30
CA GLU A 232 24.61 36.80 -22.52
C GLU A 232 24.22 35.93 -23.72
N SER A 233 22.92 35.67 -23.86
CA SER A 233 22.16 35.90 -25.10
C SER A 233 20.73 35.36 -24.92
N GLU A 234 19.75 36.25 -24.91
CA GLU A 234 18.30 35.97 -24.93
C GLU A 234 17.81 35.28 -26.23
N SER A 235 18.73 34.72 -27.04
CA SER A 235 18.38 34.04 -28.29
C SER A 235 17.97 32.58 -28.02
N SER A 236 16.82 32.17 -28.55
CA SER A 236 16.37 30.78 -28.59
C SER A 236 17.48 29.87 -29.17
N ILE A 237 17.67 28.71 -28.55
CA ILE A 237 18.65 27.72 -29.00
C ILE A 237 18.24 27.18 -30.37
N PHE A 238 16.95 27.04 -30.65
CA PHE A 238 16.48 26.68 -31.99
C PHE A 238 16.94 27.69 -33.04
N ASP A 239 16.86 28.99 -32.75
CA ASP A 239 17.30 30.03 -33.69
C ASP A 239 18.81 29.97 -33.93
N LYS A 240 19.58 29.77 -32.86
CA LYS A 240 21.05 29.62 -32.93
C LYS A 240 21.49 28.42 -33.78
N TYR A 241 20.70 27.35 -33.79
CA TYR A 241 21.01 26.12 -34.52
C TYR A 241 20.07 25.88 -35.71
N LEU A 242 19.37 26.90 -36.20
CA LEU A 242 18.38 26.75 -37.27
C LEU A 242 18.99 26.14 -38.54
N ASP A 243 20.16 26.61 -38.97
CA ASP A 243 20.89 26.04 -40.11
C ASP A 243 21.16 24.53 -39.96
N GLU A 244 21.48 24.09 -38.74
CA GLU A 244 21.71 22.67 -38.45
C GLU A 244 20.41 21.87 -38.50
N ILE A 245 19.29 22.45 -38.05
CA ILE A 245 17.98 21.82 -38.10
C ILE A 245 17.52 21.70 -39.56
N ILE A 246 17.66 22.76 -40.36
CA ILE A 246 17.33 22.72 -41.78
C ILE A 246 18.21 21.69 -42.50
N TYR A 247 19.52 21.70 -42.28
CA TYR A 247 20.44 20.70 -42.82
C TYR A 247 20.09 19.26 -42.38
N PHE A 248 19.63 19.09 -41.13
CA PHE A 248 19.15 17.81 -40.63
C PHE A 248 17.95 17.31 -41.45
N PHE A 249 16.96 18.14 -41.68
CA PHE A 249 15.80 17.74 -42.48
C PHE A 249 16.13 17.67 -43.97
N GLU A 250 17.03 18.49 -44.52
CA GLU A 250 17.49 18.36 -45.91
C GLU A 250 18.11 16.97 -46.19
N THR A 251 18.94 16.47 -45.27
CA THR A 251 19.70 15.23 -45.47
C THR A 251 19.00 13.95 -45.00
N THR A 252 18.04 14.06 -44.09
CA THR A 252 17.27 12.92 -43.59
C THR A 252 15.96 12.77 -44.34
N GLU A 253 15.29 11.63 -44.20
CA GLU A 253 13.99 11.35 -44.85
C GLU A 253 12.81 11.41 -43.86
N PHE A 254 13.01 11.92 -42.64
CA PHE A 254 11.94 12.00 -41.65
C PHE A 254 10.80 12.89 -42.14
N GLN A 255 9.58 12.39 -42.00
CA GLN A 255 8.33 13.05 -42.39
C GLN A 255 7.45 13.38 -41.19
N VAL A 256 7.53 12.58 -40.11
CA VAL A 256 6.73 12.79 -38.90
C VAL A 256 7.65 12.87 -37.70
N VAL A 257 7.61 13.97 -36.97
CA VAL A 257 8.33 14.13 -35.70
C VAL A 257 7.34 13.96 -34.57
N VAL A 258 7.56 12.96 -33.72
CA VAL A 258 6.68 12.62 -32.61
C VAL A 258 7.32 13.10 -31.32
N PHE A 259 6.63 14.00 -30.64
CA PHE A 259 7.01 14.54 -29.34
C PHE A 259 6.17 13.91 -28.23
N GLU A 260 6.83 13.25 -27.28
CA GLU A 260 6.22 12.67 -26.08
C GLU A 260 6.78 13.32 -24.81
N ASP A 261 5.96 13.36 -23.75
CA ASP A 261 6.32 13.87 -22.41
C ASP A 261 6.75 15.36 -22.36
N LEU A 262 6.43 16.17 -23.39
CA LEU A 262 6.70 17.61 -23.39
C LEU A 262 5.87 18.38 -22.36
N ASP A 263 4.69 17.86 -22.05
CA ASP A 263 3.72 18.42 -21.11
C ASP A 263 4.21 18.47 -19.65
N ARG A 264 5.18 17.62 -19.27
CA ARG A 264 5.74 17.61 -17.91
C ARG A 264 6.42 18.93 -17.50
N PHE A 265 6.82 19.74 -18.48
CA PHE A 265 7.54 21.00 -18.23
C PHE A 265 6.60 22.20 -18.05
N ASN A 266 5.30 22.02 -18.26
CA ASN A 266 4.25 23.02 -18.09
C ASN A 266 4.64 24.42 -18.62
N ASN A 267 5.16 24.46 -19.85
CA ASN A 267 5.60 25.67 -20.52
C ASN A 267 4.89 25.78 -21.88
N LEU A 268 4.14 26.85 -22.10
CA LEU A 268 3.42 27.08 -23.37
C LEU A 268 4.35 27.61 -24.47
N GLU A 269 5.42 28.32 -24.11
CA GLU A 269 6.32 28.98 -25.06
C GLU A 269 7.10 28.00 -25.92
N ILE A 270 7.44 26.80 -25.39
CA ILE A 270 8.08 25.77 -26.22
C ILE A 270 7.19 25.35 -27.39
N PHE A 271 5.88 25.23 -27.15
CA PHE A 271 4.96 24.83 -28.21
C PHE A 271 4.99 25.89 -29.31
N GLU A 272 4.84 27.17 -28.97
CA GLU A 272 4.95 28.29 -29.93
C GLU A 272 6.23 28.23 -30.77
N LYS A 273 7.38 28.00 -30.12
CA LYS A 273 8.68 27.85 -30.79
C LYS A 273 8.71 26.62 -31.72
N LEU A 274 8.15 25.48 -31.32
CA LEU A 274 8.07 24.28 -32.15
C LEU A 274 7.15 24.47 -33.37
N ARG A 275 6.03 25.18 -33.23
CA ARG A 275 5.15 25.54 -34.37
C ARG A 275 5.83 26.51 -35.33
N SER A 276 6.56 27.50 -34.80
CA SER A 276 7.40 28.39 -35.61
C SER A 276 8.47 27.59 -36.38
N LEU A 277 9.18 26.69 -35.70
CA LEU A 277 10.19 25.82 -36.31
C LEU A 277 9.60 24.93 -37.42
N ASN A 278 8.44 24.31 -37.17
CA ASN A 278 7.75 23.48 -38.17
C ASN A 278 7.35 24.30 -39.41
N THR A 279 6.91 25.53 -39.21
CA THR A 279 6.58 26.47 -40.30
C THR A 279 7.82 26.81 -41.13
N LEU A 280 8.96 27.07 -40.49
CA LEU A 280 10.23 27.33 -41.16
C LEU A 280 10.72 26.11 -41.95
N ILE A 281 10.61 24.91 -41.38
CA ILE A 281 10.97 23.65 -42.04
C ILE A 281 10.14 23.45 -43.32
N ASN A 282 8.82 23.58 -43.24
CA ASN A 282 7.94 23.36 -44.39
C ASN A 282 7.98 24.47 -45.46
N ASN A 283 8.38 25.69 -45.09
CA ASN A 283 8.55 26.80 -46.02
C ASN A 283 9.96 26.86 -46.64
N SER A 284 10.91 26.04 -46.15
CA SER A 284 12.26 26.00 -46.69
C SER A 284 12.28 25.32 -48.06
N GLN A 285 12.73 26.04 -49.09
CA GLN A 285 12.91 25.51 -50.45
C GLN A 285 13.97 24.40 -50.54
N GLN A 286 14.83 24.26 -49.51
CA GLN A 286 15.82 23.18 -49.45
C GLN A 286 15.18 21.84 -49.07
N ILE A 287 14.00 21.87 -48.43
CA ILE A 287 13.31 20.69 -47.91
C ILE A 287 12.13 20.39 -48.84
N ASN A 288 12.36 19.53 -49.84
CA ASN A 288 11.36 19.17 -50.85
C ASN A 288 10.31 18.16 -50.35
N ARG A 289 9.91 18.23 -49.07
CA ARG A 289 8.87 17.36 -48.50
C ARG A 289 8.19 18.03 -47.31
N ARG A 290 6.95 17.62 -47.05
CA ARG A 290 6.20 18.03 -45.85
C ARG A 290 6.70 17.28 -44.62
N VAL A 291 6.88 18.02 -43.54
CA VAL A 291 7.21 17.50 -42.21
C VAL A 291 6.06 17.84 -41.27
N VAL A 292 5.52 16.83 -40.59
CA VAL A 292 4.41 16.98 -39.63
C VAL A 292 4.93 16.77 -38.22
N PHE A 293 4.59 17.68 -37.32
CA PHE A 293 4.88 17.55 -35.90
C PHE A 293 3.64 16.99 -35.19
N LEU A 294 3.82 15.87 -34.51
CA LEU A 294 2.80 15.17 -33.75
C LEU A 294 3.15 15.25 -32.26
N TYR A 295 2.22 15.68 -31.43
CA TYR A 295 2.42 15.94 -30.01
C TYR A 295 1.52 15.04 -29.17
N ALA A 296 2.08 14.21 -28.29
CA ALA A 296 1.33 13.45 -27.28
C ALA A 296 1.37 14.20 -25.94
N ILE A 297 0.24 14.77 -25.54
CA ILE A 297 0.15 15.69 -24.39
C ILE A 297 -1.10 15.45 -23.54
N LYS A 298 -1.11 15.97 -22.32
CA LYS A 298 -2.31 16.02 -21.46
C LYS A 298 -3.35 17.03 -21.96
N ASP A 299 -4.62 16.81 -21.61
CA ASP A 299 -5.73 17.70 -21.96
C ASP A 299 -5.69 19.06 -21.26
N ASP A 300 -5.18 19.11 -20.03
CA ASP A 300 -5.15 20.27 -19.13
C ASP A 300 -3.89 21.16 -19.31
N MET A 301 -3.06 20.91 -20.31
CA MET A 301 -1.81 21.67 -20.53
C MET A 301 -1.99 23.11 -20.96
N PHE A 302 -3.14 23.46 -21.54
CA PHE A 302 -3.40 24.81 -22.05
C PHE A 302 -4.22 25.68 -21.09
N GLY A 303 -4.45 25.23 -19.84
CA GLY A 303 -5.08 26.01 -18.78
C GLY A 303 -5.39 25.19 -17.52
N SER A 304 -5.17 25.78 -16.34
CA SER A 304 -5.47 25.19 -15.04
C SER A 304 -6.88 25.52 -14.51
N GLU A 305 -7.59 26.42 -15.16
CA GLU A 305 -8.96 26.84 -14.83
C GLU A 305 -9.84 26.75 -16.08
N ASP A 306 -11.12 26.37 -15.90
CA ASP A 306 -12.13 26.28 -16.97
C ASP A 306 -12.50 27.68 -17.48
N ASP A 307 -11.58 28.33 -18.19
CA ASP A 307 -11.79 29.64 -18.79
C ASP A 307 -11.90 29.56 -20.32
N MET A 308 -12.61 30.52 -20.92
CA MET A 308 -12.74 30.59 -22.38
C MET A 308 -11.39 30.91 -23.06
N PHE A 309 -10.37 31.30 -22.30
CA PHE A 309 -9.05 31.69 -22.82
C PHE A 309 -8.17 30.46 -23.10
N SER A 310 -8.15 29.48 -22.21
CA SER A 310 -7.43 28.20 -22.37
C SER A 310 -7.92 27.39 -23.58
N SER A 311 -9.23 27.27 -23.75
CA SER A 311 -9.85 26.58 -24.89
C SER A 311 -9.54 27.23 -26.25
N ARG A 312 -9.38 28.56 -26.30
CA ARG A 312 -8.97 29.31 -27.50
C ARG A 312 -7.49 29.11 -27.85
N ASN A 313 -6.62 28.90 -26.88
CA ASN A 313 -5.19 28.70 -27.14
C ASN A 313 -4.91 27.29 -27.72
N ARG A 314 -5.61 26.27 -27.21
CA ARG A 314 -5.51 24.89 -27.73
C ARG A 314 -5.82 24.79 -29.22
N THR A 315 -6.86 25.48 -29.70
CA THR A 315 -7.29 25.45 -31.13
C THR A 315 -6.48 26.36 -32.04
N LYS A 316 -5.74 27.34 -31.49
CA LYS A 316 -4.79 28.16 -32.26
C LYS A 316 -3.48 27.44 -32.54
N PHE A 317 -3.08 26.53 -31.65
CA PHE A 317 -1.77 25.89 -31.70
C PHE A 317 -1.72 24.62 -32.56
N PHE A 318 -2.80 23.87 -32.64
CA PHE A 318 -2.84 22.62 -33.41
C PHE A 318 -3.77 22.75 -34.59
N ASP A 319 -3.35 22.20 -35.73
CA ASP A 319 -4.15 22.19 -36.95
C ASP A 319 -5.18 21.04 -36.90
N PHE A 320 -4.90 20.01 -36.10
CA PHE A 320 -5.84 18.92 -35.81
C PHE A 320 -5.58 18.33 -34.42
N ILE A 321 -6.66 17.97 -33.72
CA ILE A 321 -6.63 17.45 -32.35
C ILE A 321 -7.41 16.14 -32.32
N ILE A 322 -6.74 15.08 -31.88
CA ILE A 322 -7.31 13.74 -31.71
C ILE A 322 -7.43 13.48 -30.19
N PRO A 323 -8.65 13.43 -29.64
CA PRO A 323 -8.85 13.10 -28.24
C PRO A 323 -8.70 11.58 -28.03
N VAL A 324 -7.89 11.18 -27.06
CA VAL A 324 -7.67 9.80 -26.63
C VAL A 324 -8.57 9.51 -25.45
N ILE A 325 -9.53 8.64 -25.70
CA ILE A 325 -10.38 8.06 -24.67
C ILE A 325 -9.52 7.11 -23.82
N PRO A 326 -9.47 7.31 -22.48
CA PRO A 326 -8.67 6.46 -21.61
C PRO A 326 -9.07 5.00 -21.73
N VAL A 327 -8.07 4.13 -21.91
CA VAL A 327 -8.27 2.67 -21.88
C VAL A 327 -8.71 2.22 -20.49
N ILE A 328 -8.29 2.95 -19.45
CA ILE A 328 -8.74 2.77 -18.07
C ILE A 328 -9.37 4.02 -17.50
N ASN A 329 -10.47 3.81 -16.78
CA ASN A 329 -11.07 4.73 -15.83
C ASN A 329 -11.51 3.94 -14.58
N SER A 330 -11.83 4.65 -13.50
CA SER A 330 -12.27 4.03 -12.25
C SER A 330 -13.45 3.04 -12.42
N SER A 331 -14.26 3.16 -13.48
CA SER A 331 -15.39 2.26 -13.75
C SER A 331 -15.03 0.96 -14.48
N ASN A 332 -13.86 0.87 -15.13
CA ASN A 332 -13.42 -0.36 -15.82
C ASN A 332 -12.18 -1.02 -15.19
N SER A 333 -11.46 -0.31 -14.31
CA SER A 333 -10.31 -0.83 -13.54
C SER A 333 -10.63 -2.15 -12.82
N TYR A 334 -11.86 -2.29 -12.30
CA TYR A 334 -12.33 -3.51 -11.65
C TYR A 334 -12.19 -4.76 -12.53
N GLN A 335 -12.76 -4.73 -13.75
CA GLN A 335 -12.75 -5.91 -14.61
C GLN A 335 -11.32 -6.29 -15.01
N ILE A 336 -10.46 -5.30 -15.23
CA ILE A 336 -9.08 -5.50 -15.64
C ILE A 336 -8.26 -6.09 -14.50
N LEU A 337 -8.35 -5.52 -13.30
CA LEU A 337 -7.67 -6.07 -12.11
C LEU A 337 -8.14 -7.49 -11.82
N LYS A 338 -9.46 -7.73 -11.83
CA LYS A 338 -10.04 -9.07 -11.65
C LYS A 338 -9.52 -10.08 -12.66
N ASN A 339 -9.51 -9.73 -13.95
CA ASN A 339 -9.03 -10.64 -14.99
C ASN A 339 -7.53 -10.92 -14.87
N LYS A 340 -6.73 -9.95 -14.46
CA LYS A 340 -5.29 -10.16 -14.22
C LYS A 340 -5.05 -11.05 -12.99
N LEU A 341 -5.76 -10.80 -11.89
CA LEU A 341 -5.64 -11.61 -10.67
C LEU A 341 -6.08 -13.07 -10.90
N LYS A 342 -7.09 -13.32 -11.73
CA LYS A 342 -7.49 -14.70 -12.13
C LYS A 342 -6.37 -15.53 -12.74
N THR A 343 -5.35 -14.90 -13.34
CA THR A 343 -4.21 -15.61 -13.92
C THR A 343 -3.16 -16.00 -12.88
N THR A 344 -3.25 -15.47 -11.66
CA THR A 344 -2.32 -15.74 -10.56
C THR A 344 -2.86 -16.86 -9.66
N PRO A 345 -2.10 -17.96 -9.44
CA PRO A 345 -2.50 -19.03 -8.53
C PRO A 345 -2.81 -18.51 -7.12
N GLY A 346 -3.93 -18.94 -6.53
CA GLY A 346 -4.35 -18.57 -5.17
C GLY A 346 -4.94 -17.15 -5.00
N ALA A 347 -4.90 -16.30 -6.04
CA ALA A 347 -5.55 -14.99 -5.99
C ALA A 347 -7.10 -15.08 -6.03
N GLU A 348 -7.64 -16.29 -6.23
CA GLU A 348 -9.08 -16.61 -6.12
C GLU A 348 -9.65 -16.35 -4.72
N ALA A 349 -8.80 -16.37 -3.68
CA ALA A 349 -9.20 -16.08 -2.31
C ALA A 349 -9.40 -14.57 -2.04
N ILE A 350 -9.02 -13.70 -2.98
CA ILE A 350 -9.21 -12.26 -2.86
C ILE A 350 -10.69 -11.93 -3.05
N THR A 351 -11.29 -11.20 -2.11
CA THR A 351 -12.71 -10.87 -2.15
C THR A 351 -13.02 -9.89 -3.26
N GLU A 352 -14.14 -10.12 -3.96
CA GLU A 352 -14.59 -9.20 -5.01
C GLU A 352 -14.90 -7.80 -4.47
N ASP A 353 -15.37 -7.71 -3.22
CA ASP A 353 -15.64 -6.45 -2.52
C ASP A 353 -14.36 -5.62 -2.37
N LEU A 354 -13.24 -6.24 -1.96
CA LEU A 354 -11.96 -5.54 -1.87
C LEU A 354 -11.53 -5.01 -3.24
N ILE A 355 -11.60 -5.84 -4.29
CA ILE A 355 -11.21 -5.44 -5.65
C ILE A 355 -12.09 -4.29 -6.15
N ASN A 356 -13.41 -4.35 -5.94
CA ASN A 356 -14.34 -3.28 -6.29
C ASN A 356 -13.95 -1.97 -5.57
N ASP A 357 -13.74 -2.03 -4.26
CA ASP A 357 -13.53 -0.84 -3.45
C ASP A 357 -12.17 -0.17 -3.69
N ILE A 358 -11.09 -0.94 -3.88
CA ILE A 358 -9.75 -0.36 -4.15
C ILE A 358 -9.65 0.22 -5.56
N THR A 359 -10.38 -0.33 -6.54
CA THR A 359 -10.24 0.09 -7.95
C THR A 359 -10.83 1.46 -8.22
N PHE A 360 -11.71 1.97 -7.36
CA PHE A 360 -12.11 3.38 -7.37
C PHE A 360 -10.96 4.36 -7.17
N TYR A 361 -9.88 3.92 -6.54
CA TYR A 361 -8.68 4.72 -6.26
C TYR A 361 -7.54 4.48 -7.27
N ILE A 362 -7.76 3.63 -8.28
CA ILE A 362 -6.77 3.28 -9.30
C ILE A 362 -7.29 3.75 -10.66
N ASP A 363 -6.80 4.89 -11.11
CA ASP A 363 -7.16 5.53 -12.38
C ASP A 363 -6.08 5.38 -13.47
N ASP A 364 -4.85 5.03 -13.09
CA ASP A 364 -3.73 4.84 -14.01
C ASP A 364 -3.43 3.35 -14.26
N MET A 365 -3.30 3.00 -15.54
CA MET A 365 -3.09 1.63 -15.96
C MET A 365 -1.69 1.07 -15.65
N ARG A 366 -0.66 1.93 -15.61
CA ARG A 366 0.70 1.51 -15.18
C ARG A 366 0.71 1.21 -13.70
N ILE A 367 -0.01 1.98 -12.89
CA ILE A 367 -0.18 1.68 -11.46
C ILE A 367 -0.86 0.32 -11.29
N LEU A 368 -1.97 0.07 -12.00
CA LEU A 368 -2.67 -1.22 -11.94
C LEU A 368 -1.76 -2.39 -12.33
N ILE A 369 -1.04 -2.27 -13.45
CA ILE A 369 -0.09 -3.32 -13.89
C ILE A 369 1.01 -3.52 -12.85
N ASN A 370 1.55 -2.43 -12.28
CA ASN A 370 2.58 -2.54 -11.25
C ASN A 370 2.06 -3.19 -9.97
N ILE A 371 0.82 -2.91 -9.56
CA ILE A 371 0.15 -3.60 -8.44
C ILE A 371 0.09 -5.11 -8.72
N CYS A 372 -0.33 -5.54 -9.92
CA CYS A 372 -0.37 -6.96 -10.26
C CYS A 372 1.02 -7.60 -10.25
N ASN A 373 2.01 -6.93 -10.86
CA ASN A 373 3.40 -7.42 -10.89
C ASN A 373 3.98 -7.57 -9.48
N GLU A 374 3.81 -6.55 -8.63
CA GLU A 374 4.31 -6.56 -7.26
C GLU A 374 3.57 -7.57 -6.39
N TYR A 375 2.27 -7.73 -6.57
CA TYR A 375 1.50 -8.77 -5.88
C TYR A 375 2.03 -10.17 -6.21
N ASN A 376 2.23 -10.46 -7.50
CA ASN A 376 2.81 -11.74 -7.95
C ASN A 376 4.21 -11.97 -7.35
N LEU A 377 5.06 -10.93 -7.37
CA LEU A 377 6.41 -11.01 -6.81
C LEU A 377 6.40 -11.23 -5.29
N TYR A 378 5.59 -10.47 -4.55
CA TYR A 378 5.53 -10.59 -3.10
C TYR A 378 4.95 -11.94 -2.68
N LYS A 379 3.96 -12.45 -3.41
CA LYS A 379 3.40 -13.78 -3.15
C LYS A 379 4.46 -14.87 -3.29
N GLU A 380 5.27 -14.82 -4.35
CA GLU A 380 6.37 -15.78 -4.53
C GLU A 380 7.45 -15.64 -3.46
N ILE A 381 7.83 -14.40 -3.09
CA ILE A 381 8.90 -14.15 -2.11
C ILE A 381 8.46 -14.47 -0.68
N LEU A 382 7.24 -14.11 -0.30
CA LEU A 382 6.72 -14.26 1.07
C LEU A 382 6.00 -15.59 1.30
N GLY A 383 5.79 -16.40 0.26
CA GLY A 383 5.02 -17.66 0.29
C GLY A 383 5.57 -18.77 1.20
N SER A 384 6.66 -18.54 1.95
CA SER A 384 7.02 -19.39 3.09
C SER A 384 5.99 -19.33 4.22
N ILE A 385 5.24 -18.22 4.31
CA ILE A 385 4.13 -18.03 5.25
C ILE A 385 2.85 -17.99 4.42
N ASP A 386 1.84 -18.70 4.89
CA ASP A 386 0.49 -18.63 4.37
C ASP A 386 -0.09 -17.25 4.76
N LEU A 387 0.01 -16.28 3.84
CA LEU A 387 -0.42 -14.88 4.04
C LEU A 387 -1.87 -14.66 3.56
N ILE A 388 -2.62 -13.79 4.24
CA ILE A 388 -3.97 -13.41 3.82
C ILE A 388 -3.88 -12.63 2.50
N GLU A 389 -4.48 -13.18 1.45
CA GLU A 389 -4.41 -12.63 0.09
C GLU A 389 -5.02 -11.22 -0.01
N ASN A 390 -6.11 -10.96 0.73
CA ASN A 390 -6.72 -9.63 0.83
C ASN A 390 -5.76 -8.61 1.44
N ASN A 391 -5.08 -8.97 2.53
CA ASN A 391 -4.16 -8.06 3.22
C ASN A 391 -2.90 -7.85 2.39
N LEU A 392 -2.42 -8.90 1.71
CA LEU A 392 -1.30 -8.79 0.78
C LEU A 392 -1.64 -7.82 -0.35
N LEU A 393 -2.76 -8.00 -1.05
CA LEU A 393 -3.18 -7.09 -2.11
C LEU A 393 -3.34 -5.65 -1.58
N ALA A 394 -3.97 -5.47 -0.42
CA ALA A 394 -4.13 -4.17 0.21
C ALA A 394 -2.78 -3.48 0.50
N MET A 395 -1.79 -4.23 0.98
CA MET A 395 -0.45 -3.72 1.24
C MET A 395 0.29 -3.32 -0.05
N ILE A 396 0.12 -4.08 -1.13
CA ILE A 396 0.70 -3.72 -2.43
C ILE A 396 0.01 -2.50 -3.03
N VAL A 397 -1.31 -2.39 -2.92
CA VAL A 397 -2.07 -1.21 -3.34
C VAL A 397 -1.63 0.02 -2.54
N TYR A 398 -1.50 -0.11 -1.21
CA TYR A 398 -0.97 0.94 -0.35
C TYR A 398 0.43 1.39 -0.77
N LYS A 399 1.34 0.45 -1.03
CA LYS A 399 2.70 0.73 -1.52
C LYS A 399 2.71 1.52 -2.83
N ASN A 400 1.84 1.16 -3.77
CA ASN A 400 1.80 1.78 -5.10
C ASN A 400 1.16 3.18 -5.08
N ILE A 401 0.11 3.38 -4.29
CA ILE A 401 -0.61 4.66 -4.22
C ILE A 401 0.05 5.65 -3.26
N TYR A 402 0.63 5.17 -2.15
CA TYR A 402 1.28 6.00 -1.12
C TYR A 402 2.71 5.52 -0.81
N PRO A 403 3.64 5.52 -1.79
CA PRO A 403 4.98 4.94 -1.64
C PRO A 403 5.82 5.60 -0.54
N LYS A 404 5.65 6.91 -0.33
CA LYS A 404 6.36 7.65 0.72
C LYS A 404 5.96 7.17 2.11
N ASP A 405 4.66 7.08 2.37
CA ASP A 405 4.13 6.66 3.66
C ASP A 405 4.44 5.18 3.93
N PHE A 406 4.35 4.33 2.90
CA PHE A 406 4.77 2.92 2.99
C PHE A 406 6.25 2.76 3.36
N SER A 407 7.12 3.60 2.78
CA SER A 407 8.54 3.63 3.14
C SER A 407 8.76 4.07 4.59
N GLU A 408 8.04 5.10 5.04
CA GLU A 408 8.08 5.56 6.44
C GLU A 408 7.60 4.47 7.41
N LEU A 409 6.59 3.68 7.04
CA LEU A 409 6.07 2.58 7.87
C LEU A 409 7.13 1.51 8.18
N GLN A 410 8.07 1.26 7.26
CA GLN A 410 9.20 0.34 7.49
C GLN A 410 10.10 0.77 8.65
N PHE A 411 10.12 2.06 8.95
CA PHE A 411 10.91 2.66 10.02
C PHE A 411 10.07 3.07 11.23
N ASN A 412 8.86 2.49 11.39
CA ASN A 412 7.91 2.83 12.45
C ASN A 412 7.57 4.33 12.46
N LYS A 413 7.30 4.89 11.28
CA LYS A 413 6.91 6.29 11.06
C LYS A 413 5.78 6.36 10.04
N GLY A 414 5.24 7.55 9.83
CA GLY A 414 4.19 7.80 8.84
C GLY A 414 2.78 7.68 9.41
N LEU A 415 1.81 8.01 8.56
CA LEU A 415 0.41 8.16 8.90
C LEU A 415 -0.20 6.86 9.41
N VAL A 416 0.07 5.75 8.71
CA VAL A 416 -0.42 4.42 9.11
C VAL A 416 0.13 4.03 10.48
N PHE A 417 1.43 4.22 10.71
CA PHE A 417 2.06 3.90 11.99
C PHE A 417 1.47 4.71 13.15
N ASP A 418 1.21 6.01 12.94
CA ASP A 418 0.64 6.88 13.96
C ASP A 418 -0.73 6.38 14.44
N VAL A 419 -1.56 5.81 13.55
CA VAL A 419 -2.85 5.20 13.95
C VAL A 419 -2.61 3.98 14.86
N PHE A 420 -1.70 3.08 14.47
CA PHE A 420 -1.38 1.89 15.28
C PHE A 420 -0.75 2.27 16.62
N LYS A 421 0.11 3.28 16.66
CA LYS A 421 0.73 3.78 17.89
C LYS A 421 -0.32 4.32 18.87
N ASN A 422 -1.34 5.00 18.38
CA ASN A 422 -2.40 5.57 19.22
C ASN A 422 -3.36 4.52 19.80
N LYS A 423 -3.31 3.26 19.35
CA LYS A 423 -4.13 2.15 19.87
C LYS A 423 -4.07 2.05 21.40
N ALA A 424 -2.87 2.12 21.98
CA ALA A 424 -2.69 2.04 23.43
C ALA A 424 -3.41 3.17 24.17
N ALA A 425 -3.34 4.40 23.65
CA ALA A 425 -4.03 5.54 24.23
C ALA A 425 -5.57 5.39 24.18
N PHE A 426 -6.12 4.79 23.12
CA PHE A 426 -7.57 4.50 23.04
C PHE A 426 -7.99 3.45 24.07
N ILE A 427 -7.20 2.39 24.23
CA ILE A 427 -7.42 1.35 25.25
C ILE A 427 -7.40 1.98 26.65
N ASP A 428 -6.39 2.79 26.96
CA ASP A 428 -6.27 3.46 28.25
C ASP A 428 -7.45 4.41 28.52
N THR A 429 -7.87 5.18 27.51
CA THR A 429 -9.02 6.08 27.62
C THR A 429 -10.30 5.30 27.95
N ARG A 430 -10.57 4.22 27.21
CA ARG A 430 -11.75 3.38 27.44
C ARG A 430 -11.71 2.69 28.80
N ILE A 431 -10.55 2.22 29.23
CA ILE A 431 -10.36 1.64 30.57
C ILE A 431 -10.68 2.68 31.66
N ASN A 432 -10.19 3.91 31.52
CA ASN A 432 -10.45 4.99 32.48
C ASN A 432 -11.94 5.36 32.55
N GLU A 433 -12.66 5.34 31.43
CA GLU A 433 -14.11 5.53 31.40
C GLU A 433 -14.84 4.43 32.18
N LEU A 434 -14.48 3.16 31.93
CA LEU A 434 -15.06 2.01 32.62
C LEU A 434 -14.78 2.06 34.13
N GLU A 435 -13.54 2.38 34.52
CA GLU A 435 -13.15 2.56 35.93
C GLU A 435 -13.93 3.68 36.60
N SER A 436 -14.15 4.81 35.92
CA SER A 436 -14.97 5.93 36.44
C SER A 436 -16.42 5.50 36.69
N VAL A 437 -17.02 4.72 35.77
CA VAL A 437 -18.37 4.18 35.94
C VAL A 437 -18.43 3.14 37.07
N MET A 438 -17.42 2.28 37.18
CA MET A 438 -17.30 1.31 38.27
C MET A 438 -17.21 2.02 39.63
N LEU A 439 -16.33 3.01 39.79
CA LEU A 439 -16.17 3.77 41.03
C LEU A 439 -17.47 4.48 41.44
N LYS A 440 -18.19 5.08 40.49
CA LYS A 440 -19.52 5.68 40.77
C LYS A 440 -20.52 4.63 41.25
N THR A 441 -20.54 3.46 40.63
CA THR A 441 -21.44 2.35 40.98
C THR A 441 -21.09 1.75 42.35
N GLU A 442 -19.80 1.57 42.66
CA GLU A 442 -19.30 1.10 43.96
C GLU A 442 -19.64 2.10 45.08
N ASN A 443 -19.54 3.41 44.82
CA ASN A 443 -19.96 4.44 45.77
C ASN A 443 -21.48 4.41 46.01
N ASP A 444 -22.28 4.21 44.96
CA ASP A 444 -23.74 4.06 45.10
C ASP A 444 -24.11 2.84 45.96
N ILE A 445 -23.48 1.67 45.73
CA ILE A 445 -23.66 0.49 46.58
C ILE A 445 -23.30 0.81 48.04
N SER A 446 -22.14 1.44 48.26
CA SER A 446 -21.67 1.83 49.59
C SER A 446 -22.60 2.84 50.28
N LYS A 447 -23.29 3.70 49.52
CA LYS A 447 -24.32 4.61 50.04
C LYS A 447 -25.61 3.86 50.39
N VAL A 448 -26.05 2.94 49.54
CA VAL A 448 -27.24 2.11 49.79
C VAL A 448 -27.06 1.24 51.04
N GLU A 449 -25.90 0.59 51.19
CA GLU A 449 -25.60 -0.29 52.33
C GLU A 449 -25.50 0.49 53.65
N ARG A 450 -25.06 1.76 53.62
CA ARG A 450 -25.00 2.65 54.81
C ARG A 450 -26.30 3.38 55.11
N GLU A 451 -27.22 3.48 54.16
CA GLU A 451 -28.49 4.20 54.37
C GLU A 451 -29.34 3.42 55.37
N ALA A 452 -29.65 4.04 56.51
CA ALA A 452 -30.42 3.41 57.57
C ALA A 452 -31.92 3.38 57.22
N LEU A 453 -32.40 4.40 56.51
CA LEU A 453 -33.81 4.52 56.15
C LEU A 453 -34.19 3.49 55.09
N THR A 454 -35.45 3.04 55.13
CA THR A 454 -35.94 1.97 54.25
C THR A 454 -36.96 2.45 53.23
N ASN A 455 -37.63 3.58 53.49
CA ASN A 455 -38.61 4.14 52.59
C ASN A 455 -38.58 5.67 52.49
N ILE A 456 -39.17 6.22 51.43
CA ILE A 456 -39.20 7.67 51.19
C ILE A 456 -40.00 8.42 52.28
N GLN A 457 -41.03 7.79 52.86
CA GLN A 457 -41.84 8.42 53.91
C GLN A 457 -41.02 8.69 55.18
N GLU A 458 -40.14 7.75 55.56
CA GLU A 458 -39.17 7.93 56.65
C GLU A 458 -38.19 9.08 56.35
N LEU A 459 -37.72 9.19 55.10
CA LEU A 459 -36.88 10.29 54.66
C LEU A 459 -37.59 11.63 54.80
N ASP A 460 -38.83 11.71 54.31
CA ASP A 460 -39.64 12.92 54.38
C ASP A 460 -39.83 13.38 55.82
N LEU A 461 -40.15 12.46 56.75
CA LEU A 461 -40.32 12.78 58.17
C LEU A 461 -39.02 13.30 58.82
N VAL A 462 -37.87 12.69 58.51
CA VAL A 462 -36.57 13.11 59.03
C VAL A 462 -36.21 14.52 58.54
N TYR A 463 -36.46 14.82 57.27
CA TYR A 463 -36.18 16.14 56.70
C TYR A 463 -37.19 17.19 57.14
N ALA A 464 -38.48 16.83 57.28
CA ALA A 464 -39.49 17.71 57.86
C ALA A 464 -39.08 18.20 59.24
N LYS A 465 -38.70 17.24 60.11
CA LYS A 465 -38.28 17.56 61.47
C LYS A 465 -37.09 18.49 61.45
N ALA A 466 -36.07 18.20 60.63
CA ALA A 466 -34.87 19.01 60.55
C ALA A 466 -35.15 20.43 60.02
N LEU A 467 -35.98 20.56 58.97
CA LEU A 467 -36.33 21.84 58.34
C LEU A 467 -37.10 22.76 59.30
N PHE A 468 -38.11 22.21 60.00
CA PHE A 468 -39.01 23.00 60.84
C PHE A 468 -38.57 23.13 62.31
N THR A 469 -37.50 22.45 62.72
CA THR A 469 -36.93 22.64 64.08
C THR A 469 -36.36 24.05 64.26
N ASN A 470 -35.67 24.58 63.24
CA ASN A 470 -35.05 25.90 63.29
C ASN A 470 -35.81 26.97 62.49
N ASN A 471 -36.81 26.56 61.69
CA ASN A 471 -37.59 27.47 60.85
C ASN A 471 -39.08 27.29 61.13
N LYS A 472 -39.80 28.39 61.38
CA LYS A 472 -41.26 28.31 61.59
C LYS A 472 -42.00 28.00 60.29
N GLN A 473 -41.47 28.48 59.17
CA GLN A 473 -42.03 28.28 57.84
C GLN A 473 -40.95 28.43 56.76
N ILE A 474 -41.17 27.76 55.65
CA ILE A 474 -40.37 27.88 54.43
C ILE A 474 -41.30 28.36 53.31
N GLN A 475 -40.81 29.27 52.49
CA GLN A 475 -41.53 29.84 51.37
C GLN A 475 -40.85 29.44 50.05
N LEU A 476 -41.61 28.84 49.14
CA LEU A 476 -41.20 28.52 47.78
C LEU A 476 -42.10 29.32 46.82
N ASP A 477 -41.53 30.23 46.02
CA ASP A 477 -42.25 31.08 45.06
C ASP A 477 -43.53 31.72 45.61
N GLY A 478 -43.43 32.29 46.82
CA GLY A 478 -44.56 32.94 47.47
C GLY A 478 -45.42 32.01 48.34
N GLN A 479 -45.44 30.70 48.09
CA GLN A 479 -46.23 29.72 48.85
C GLN A 479 -45.55 29.33 50.15
N GLN A 480 -46.27 29.44 51.28
CA GLN A 480 -45.75 29.14 52.62
C GLN A 480 -46.06 27.70 53.06
N TYR A 481 -45.04 27.03 53.60
CA TYR A 481 -45.09 25.67 54.14
C TYR A 481 -44.73 25.70 55.63
N PHE A 482 -45.52 24.99 56.43
CA PHE A 482 -45.39 24.84 57.87
C PHE A 482 -45.35 23.35 58.23
N GLU A 483 -44.82 23.00 59.41
CA GLU A 483 -44.78 21.60 59.89
C GLU A 483 -46.16 20.91 59.85
N SER A 484 -47.25 21.66 60.07
CA SER A 484 -48.62 21.14 60.11
C SER A 484 -49.30 20.94 58.74
N ASN A 485 -48.80 21.54 57.67
CA ASN A 485 -49.46 21.53 56.35
C ASN A 485 -48.52 21.13 55.21
N TRP A 486 -47.30 20.67 55.52
CA TRP A 486 -46.36 20.22 54.51
C TRP A 486 -46.69 18.78 54.08
N GLU A 487 -46.53 18.50 52.78
CA GLU A 487 -46.53 17.15 52.23
C GLU A 487 -45.19 16.92 51.53
N GLY A 488 -44.43 15.92 51.98
CA GLY A 488 -43.01 15.83 51.65
C GLY A 488 -42.69 15.66 50.18
N LEU A 489 -43.38 14.73 49.54
CA LEU A 489 -43.25 14.51 48.10
C LEU A 489 -43.52 15.79 47.29
N GLN A 490 -44.64 16.48 47.56
CA GLN A 490 -45.03 17.69 46.83
C GLN A 490 -44.10 18.88 47.12
N PHE A 491 -43.63 19.01 48.36
CA PHE A 491 -42.69 20.05 48.75
C PHE A 491 -41.35 19.91 48.00
N PHE A 492 -40.76 18.71 48.03
CA PHE A 492 -39.47 18.48 47.39
C PHE A 492 -39.55 18.43 45.86
N GLU A 493 -40.68 18.03 45.27
CA GLU A 493 -40.91 18.18 43.82
C GLU A 493 -40.96 19.65 43.40
N LYS A 494 -41.65 20.50 44.17
CA LYS A 494 -41.66 21.95 43.90
C LYS A 494 -40.30 22.59 44.12
N LEU A 495 -39.51 22.09 45.06
CA LEU A 495 -38.15 22.56 45.31
C LEU A 495 -37.20 22.34 44.11
N GLU A 496 -37.48 21.38 43.21
CA GLU A 496 -36.63 21.14 42.02
C GLU A 496 -36.75 22.23 40.95
N GLY A 497 -37.86 22.96 40.88
CA GLY A 497 -38.16 23.94 39.84
C GLY A 497 -38.46 25.36 40.34
N VAL A 498 -38.13 25.66 41.60
CA VAL A 498 -38.47 26.93 42.26
C VAL A 498 -37.56 28.07 41.84
N GLY A 499 -38.13 29.27 41.64
CA GLY A 499 -37.38 30.49 41.29
C GLY A 499 -36.85 31.26 42.50
N SER A 500 -37.55 31.20 43.64
CA SER A 500 -37.23 31.93 44.87
C SER A 500 -37.56 31.11 46.13
N ILE A 501 -36.61 31.11 47.07
CA ILE A 501 -36.72 30.37 48.33
C ILE A 501 -36.42 31.31 49.49
N ALA A 502 -37.30 31.35 50.48
CA ALA A 502 -37.06 32.05 51.74
C ALA A 502 -37.46 31.17 52.94
N HIS A 503 -36.87 31.40 54.10
CA HIS A 503 -37.27 30.76 55.35
C HIS A 503 -37.43 31.81 56.45
N TYR A 504 -38.33 31.56 57.37
CA TYR A 504 -38.55 32.41 58.54
C TYR A 504 -38.03 31.72 59.80
N ASN A 505 -36.98 32.29 60.36
CA ASN A 505 -36.43 31.89 61.64
C ASN A 505 -36.99 32.78 62.76
N GLN A 506 -37.35 32.20 63.91
CA GLN A 506 -37.95 32.96 65.02
C GLN A 506 -37.03 34.06 65.58
N THR A 507 -35.71 33.85 65.52
CA THR A 507 -34.70 34.78 66.02
C THR A 507 -34.29 35.83 64.99
N TYR A 508 -34.25 35.46 63.70
CA TYR A 508 -33.64 36.29 62.66
C TYR A 508 -34.59 36.78 61.56
N GLY A 509 -35.87 36.43 61.62
CA GLY A 509 -36.86 36.82 60.63
C GLY A 509 -36.70 36.10 59.29
N TRP A 510 -37.15 36.74 58.21
CA TRP A 510 -37.09 36.20 56.85
C TRP A 510 -35.69 36.29 56.26
N ARG A 511 -35.23 35.18 55.67
CA ARG A 511 -33.97 35.11 54.93
C ARG A 511 -34.15 34.32 53.64
N ASN A 512 -33.42 34.72 52.60
CA ASN A 512 -33.34 33.95 51.38
C ASN A 512 -32.51 32.69 51.63
N ALA A 513 -32.88 31.60 50.95
CA ALA A 513 -32.10 30.36 50.92
C ALA A 513 -31.90 29.91 49.48
N THR A 514 -30.96 28.99 49.30
CA THR A 514 -30.74 28.28 48.05
C THR A 514 -31.37 26.90 48.10
N ARG A 515 -31.53 26.26 46.93
CA ARG A 515 -32.05 24.90 46.83
C ARG A 515 -31.16 23.93 47.59
N GLU A 516 -29.85 24.07 47.43
CA GLU A 516 -28.82 23.22 48.04
C GLU A 516 -28.88 23.33 49.56
N GLN A 517 -29.09 24.54 50.09
CA GLN A 517 -29.29 24.75 51.52
C GLN A 517 -30.56 24.06 52.02
N VAL A 518 -31.70 24.17 51.34
CA VAL A 518 -32.92 23.48 51.82
C VAL A 518 -32.79 21.95 51.66
N ALA A 519 -32.19 21.48 50.57
CA ALA A 519 -32.02 20.05 50.28
C ALA A 519 -31.02 19.34 51.21
N SER A 520 -30.01 20.04 51.71
CA SER A 520 -29.08 19.56 52.76
C SER A 520 -29.55 19.87 54.19
N VAL A 521 -30.67 20.59 54.32
CA VAL A 521 -31.17 21.22 55.55
C VAL A 521 -30.08 22.04 56.25
N PHE A 522 -29.64 23.09 55.55
CA PHE A 522 -28.66 24.08 55.93
C PHE A 522 -27.34 23.44 56.39
N ASP A 523 -26.82 22.52 55.58
CA ASP A 523 -25.54 21.81 55.78
C ASP A 523 -25.49 20.87 56.99
N THR A 524 -26.63 20.59 57.62
CA THR A 524 -26.70 19.69 58.79
C THR A 524 -27.00 18.23 58.43
N LYS A 525 -27.46 17.97 57.21
CA LYS A 525 -27.82 16.65 56.69
C LYS A 525 -27.23 16.45 55.29
N GLY A 526 -27.24 15.20 54.80
CA GLY A 526 -26.93 14.92 53.40
C GLY A 526 -27.97 15.51 52.45
N ASP A 527 -27.68 15.54 51.16
CA ASP A 527 -28.63 16.01 50.14
C ASP A 527 -29.86 15.10 50.05
N TYR A 528 -31.06 15.68 50.15
CA TYR A 528 -32.34 14.96 50.12
C TYR A 528 -32.53 14.20 48.80
N PHE A 529 -32.20 14.80 47.65
CA PHE A 529 -32.45 14.19 46.34
C PHE A 529 -31.56 12.98 46.10
N GLU A 530 -30.29 13.08 46.46
CA GLU A 530 -29.36 11.95 46.44
C GLU A 530 -29.83 10.83 47.37
N ARG A 531 -30.24 11.14 48.61
CA ARG A 531 -30.74 10.11 49.54
C ARG A 531 -32.05 9.49 49.07
N LYS A 532 -32.97 10.27 48.49
CA LYS A 532 -34.20 9.77 47.87
C LYS A 532 -33.89 8.80 46.73
N ARG A 533 -32.89 9.11 45.89
CA ARG A 533 -32.41 8.19 44.83
C ARG A 533 -31.87 6.88 45.41
N ILE A 534 -31.04 6.95 46.45
CA ILE A 534 -30.46 5.78 47.13
C ILE A 534 -31.54 4.91 47.79
N ILE A 535 -32.52 5.50 48.47
CA ILE A 535 -33.63 4.77 49.08
C ILE A 535 -34.48 4.08 48.03
N LYS A 536 -34.77 4.71 46.88
CA LYS A 536 -35.48 4.05 45.77
C LYS A 536 -34.75 2.80 45.25
N ILE A 537 -33.42 2.84 45.18
CA ILE A 537 -32.60 1.67 44.79
C ILE A 537 -32.74 0.56 45.83
N LYS A 538 -32.77 0.92 47.12
CA LYS A 538 -32.93 0.01 48.25
C LYS A 538 -34.33 -0.63 48.30
N GLU A 539 -35.38 0.17 48.17
CA GLU A 539 -36.79 -0.27 48.12
C GLU A 539 -37.01 -1.28 46.98
N ALA A 540 -36.39 -1.04 45.82
CA ALA A 540 -36.51 -1.92 44.65
C ALA A 540 -35.59 -3.15 44.68
N ASN A 541 -34.85 -3.36 45.78
CA ASN A 541 -33.83 -4.42 45.95
C ASN A 541 -32.85 -4.53 44.76
N GLN A 542 -32.41 -3.38 44.23
CA GLN A 542 -31.58 -3.32 43.02
C GLN A 542 -30.08 -3.41 43.30
N ILE A 543 -29.67 -3.64 44.56
CA ILE A 543 -28.26 -3.79 44.93
C ILE A 543 -27.60 -4.92 44.13
N ASP A 544 -28.28 -6.06 43.98
CA ASP A 544 -27.76 -7.18 43.20
C ASP A 544 -27.59 -6.84 41.72
N LYS A 545 -28.49 -6.01 41.16
CA LYS A 545 -28.34 -5.50 39.78
C LYS A 545 -27.11 -4.58 39.63
N LEU A 546 -26.81 -3.76 40.65
CA LEU A 546 -25.61 -2.92 40.66
C LEU A 546 -24.34 -3.77 40.80
N LYS A 547 -24.37 -4.83 41.62
CA LYS A 547 -23.26 -5.79 41.74
C LYS A 547 -23.02 -6.54 40.42
N GLN A 548 -24.07 -7.05 39.79
CA GLN A 548 -24.00 -7.66 38.45
C GLN A 548 -23.46 -6.68 37.40
N LYS A 549 -23.88 -5.42 37.44
CA LYS A 549 -23.34 -4.38 36.55
C LYS A 549 -21.82 -4.20 36.73
N ILE A 550 -21.31 -4.22 37.97
CA ILE A 550 -19.87 -4.15 38.23
C ILE A 550 -19.15 -5.38 37.68
N GLU A 551 -19.71 -6.58 37.83
CA GLU A 551 -19.13 -7.80 37.25
C GLU A 551 -19.05 -7.72 35.72
N LEU A 552 -20.11 -7.24 35.07
CA LEU A 552 -20.13 -7.01 33.61
C LEU A 552 -19.08 -5.97 33.19
N LEU A 553 -18.97 -4.84 33.91
CA LEU A 553 -17.98 -3.81 33.62
C LEU A 553 -16.54 -4.31 33.83
N ARG A 554 -16.30 -5.18 34.82
CA ARG A 554 -15.00 -5.83 35.04
C ARG A 554 -14.65 -6.75 33.88
N LYS A 555 -15.62 -7.53 33.38
CA LYS A 555 -15.45 -8.36 32.18
C LYS A 555 -15.15 -7.49 30.95
N GLU A 556 -15.93 -6.45 30.71
CA GLU A 556 -15.71 -5.52 29.59
C GLU A 556 -14.31 -4.88 29.66
N LYS A 557 -13.88 -4.41 30.83
CA LYS A 557 -12.54 -3.83 31.03
C LYS A 557 -11.44 -4.81 30.63
N GLN A 558 -11.58 -6.09 30.99
CA GLN A 558 -10.63 -7.12 30.61
C GLN A 558 -10.65 -7.37 29.10
N GLU A 559 -11.82 -7.36 28.46
CA GLU A 559 -11.95 -7.51 27.01
C GLU A 559 -11.36 -6.35 26.22
N VAL A 560 -11.47 -5.11 26.71
CA VAL A 560 -10.94 -3.92 26.05
C VAL A 560 -9.42 -4.01 25.85
N MET A 561 -8.69 -4.57 26.82
CA MET A 561 -7.23 -4.79 26.69
C MET A 561 -6.86 -5.74 25.54
N ALA A 562 -7.82 -6.54 25.10
CA ALA A 562 -7.67 -7.58 24.10
C ALA A 562 -8.18 -7.18 22.71
N TRP A 563 -8.72 -5.96 22.54
CA TRP A 563 -9.30 -5.52 21.27
C TRP A 563 -8.27 -5.35 20.16
N SER A 564 -8.65 -5.76 18.94
CA SER A 564 -7.94 -5.36 17.72
C SER A 564 -8.26 -3.91 17.35
N LEU A 565 -7.43 -3.29 16.53
CA LEU A 565 -7.65 -1.93 16.05
C LEU A 565 -8.96 -1.85 15.26
N LYS A 566 -9.27 -2.86 14.43
CA LYS A 566 -10.56 -2.97 13.73
C LYS A 566 -11.73 -2.93 14.71
N HIS A 567 -11.64 -3.65 15.83
CA HIS A 567 -12.70 -3.65 16.84
C HIS A 567 -12.81 -2.29 17.52
N ILE A 568 -11.69 -1.65 17.89
CA ILE A 568 -11.66 -0.29 18.44
C ILE A 568 -12.36 0.68 17.48
N ILE A 569 -12.04 0.62 16.18
CA ILE A 569 -12.66 1.47 15.16
C ILE A 569 -14.18 1.23 15.04
N SER A 570 -14.65 0.00 15.26
CA SER A 570 -16.09 -0.30 15.21
C SER A 570 -16.87 0.25 16.42
N GLN A 571 -16.21 0.48 17.55
CA GLN A 571 -16.83 0.90 18.81
C GLN A 571 -16.66 2.41 19.09
N SER A 572 -15.78 3.09 18.36
CA SER A 572 -15.44 4.50 18.55
C SER A 572 -15.85 5.34 17.34
N ASP A 573 -15.94 6.66 17.53
CA ASP A 573 -16.14 7.57 16.41
C ASP A 573 -14.90 7.57 15.50
N SER A 574 -15.11 7.41 14.20
CA SER A 574 -14.04 7.41 13.21
C SER A 574 -13.24 8.72 13.23
N GLU A 575 -13.87 9.83 13.62
CA GLU A 575 -13.20 11.14 13.73
C GLU A 575 -12.14 11.18 14.83
N GLU A 576 -12.32 10.40 15.89
CA GLU A 576 -11.36 10.37 17.00
C GLU A 576 -10.09 9.59 16.64
N ILE A 577 -10.22 8.56 15.81
CA ILE A 577 -9.14 7.65 15.41
C ILE A 577 -8.35 8.22 14.23
N PHE A 578 -9.03 8.70 13.18
CA PHE A 578 -8.40 9.20 11.97
C PHE A 578 -8.21 10.72 12.04
N LYS A 579 -7.21 11.17 12.81
CA LYS A 579 -6.88 12.59 12.99
C LYS A 579 -5.88 13.11 11.95
N GLY A 580 -6.03 14.38 11.56
CA GLY A 580 -5.07 15.09 10.71
C GLY A 580 -5.00 14.58 9.26
N LYS A 581 -3.79 14.49 8.70
CA LYS A 581 -3.56 14.21 7.27
C LYS A 581 -4.09 12.86 6.79
N ILE A 582 -4.20 11.86 7.68
CA ILE A 582 -4.70 10.54 7.28
C ILE A 582 -6.19 10.57 6.90
N ARG A 583 -6.97 11.50 7.47
CA ARG A 583 -8.40 11.66 7.17
C ARG A 583 -8.65 11.97 5.70
N GLU A 584 -7.74 12.72 5.07
CA GLU A 584 -7.79 13.05 3.65
C GLU A 584 -7.43 11.86 2.75
N LYS A 585 -6.76 10.83 3.30
CA LYS A 585 -6.33 9.63 2.58
C LYS A 585 -7.38 8.53 2.67
N LYS A 586 -8.51 8.73 1.96
CA LYS A 586 -9.69 7.86 1.99
C LYS A 586 -9.40 6.37 1.82
N LEU A 587 -8.48 6.01 0.91
CA LEU A 587 -8.06 4.63 0.70
C LEU A 587 -7.39 4.03 1.96
N LEU A 588 -6.45 4.76 2.60
CA LEU A 588 -5.81 4.28 3.84
C LEU A 588 -6.83 4.06 4.95
N VAL A 589 -7.73 5.03 5.12
CA VAL A 589 -8.81 4.93 6.12
C VAL A 589 -9.69 3.71 5.85
N TYR A 590 -10.05 3.44 4.60
CA TYR A 590 -10.81 2.26 4.20
C TYR A 590 -10.05 0.95 4.52
N LEU A 591 -8.78 0.85 4.14
CA LEU A 591 -7.98 -0.36 4.34
C LEU A 591 -7.79 -0.69 5.83
N ILE A 592 -7.51 0.32 6.66
CA ILE A 592 -7.34 0.15 8.12
C ILE A 592 -8.67 -0.19 8.80
N ARG A 593 -9.74 0.55 8.48
CA ARG A 593 -11.08 0.36 9.08
C ARG A 593 -11.61 -1.05 8.88
N ASN A 594 -11.41 -1.61 7.68
CA ASN A 594 -11.87 -2.95 7.35
C ASN A 594 -10.91 -4.06 7.82
N GLY A 595 -9.71 -3.70 8.31
CA GLY A 595 -8.70 -4.64 8.78
C GLY A 595 -7.89 -5.30 7.66
N TYR A 596 -7.88 -4.74 6.44
CA TYR A 596 -6.99 -5.19 5.37
C TYR A 596 -5.54 -4.76 5.63
N ILE A 597 -5.35 -3.66 6.34
CA ILE A 597 -4.08 -3.30 6.99
C ILE A 597 -4.33 -3.36 8.49
N ASP A 598 -3.77 -4.37 9.15
CA ASP A 598 -3.94 -4.64 10.57
C ASP A 598 -2.60 -4.61 11.31
N GLU A 599 -2.59 -4.97 12.60
CA GLU A 599 -1.39 -4.99 13.43
C GLU A 599 -0.28 -5.92 12.92
N MET A 600 -0.62 -6.85 12.01
CA MET A 600 0.32 -7.77 11.38
C MET A 600 0.92 -7.22 10.08
N TYR A 601 0.71 -5.93 9.75
CA TYR A 601 1.23 -5.29 8.53
C TYR A 601 2.72 -5.61 8.26
N SER A 602 3.54 -5.74 9.31
CA SER A 602 4.97 -6.06 9.20
C SER A 602 5.28 -7.35 8.45
N GLN A 603 4.38 -8.34 8.50
CA GLN A 603 4.53 -9.65 7.84
C GLN A 603 4.38 -9.54 6.31
N TYR A 604 3.65 -8.53 5.85
CA TYR A 604 3.42 -8.26 4.43
C TYR A 604 4.47 -7.35 3.81
N MET A 605 5.36 -6.77 4.64
CA MET A 605 6.42 -5.86 4.19
C MET A 605 7.79 -6.52 4.12
N ASN A 606 8.06 -7.45 5.04
CA ASN A 606 9.39 -8.00 5.26
C ASN A 606 9.43 -9.51 5.03
N TYR A 607 10.52 -10.00 4.44
CA TYR A 607 10.79 -11.42 4.39
C TYR A 607 10.94 -11.99 5.81
N PHE A 608 10.24 -13.08 6.09
CA PHE A 608 10.31 -13.71 7.40
C PHE A 608 11.59 -14.52 7.53
N TYR A 609 12.46 -14.08 8.44
CA TYR A 609 13.61 -14.86 8.87
C TYR A 609 13.23 -15.67 10.10
N PRO A 610 13.22 -17.02 10.03
CA PRO A 610 13.05 -17.86 11.20
C PRO A 610 14.14 -17.52 12.22
N GLY A 611 13.71 -17.16 13.42
CA GLY A 611 14.62 -16.79 14.48
C GLY A 611 13.99 -17.20 15.79
N SER A 612 13.40 -16.24 16.47
CA SER A 612 12.72 -16.52 17.73
C SER A 612 11.33 -17.12 17.61
N ILE A 613 10.73 -17.04 16.43
CA ILE A 613 9.47 -17.69 16.07
C ILE A 613 9.82 -18.53 14.84
N THR A 614 9.40 -19.79 14.83
CA THR A 614 9.61 -20.69 13.69
C THR A 614 8.58 -20.42 12.60
N THR A 615 8.79 -20.97 11.40
CA THR A 615 7.80 -20.88 10.33
C THR A 615 6.49 -21.56 10.75
N GLU A 616 6.59 -22.68 11.47
CA GLU A 616 5.47 -23.45 11.99
C GLU A 616 4.67 -22.66 13.04
N ASP A 617 5.37 -21.98 13.97
CA ASP A 617 4.75 -21.10 14.96
C ASP A 617 4.00 -19.94 14.26
N MET A 618 4.61 -19.37 13.22
CA MET A 618 4.02 -18.28 12.45
C MET A 618 2.79 -18.74 11.67
N LYS A 619 2.83 -19.94 11.09
CA LYS A 619 1.66 -20.55 10.43
C LYS A 619 0.49 -20.72 11.37
N PHE A 620 0.72 -21.14 12.61
CA PHE A 620 -0.35 -21.21 13.62
C PHE A 620 -0.92 -19.82 13.94
N ILE A 621 -0.06 -18.81 14.12
CA ILE A 621 -0.52 -17.43 14.35
C ILE A 621 -1.40 -16.95 13.18
N MET A 622 -0.98 -17.23 11.94
CA MET A 622 -1.76 -16.87 10.75
C MET A 622 -3.07 -17.65 10.68
N SER A 623 -3.08 -18.96 10.91
CA SER A 623 -4.30 -19.77 10.85
C SER A 623 -5.40 -19.27 11.79
N VAL A 624 -5.02 -18.79 12.99
CA VAL A 624 -5.93 -18.15 13.95
C VAL A 624 -6.49 -16.81 13.43
N LYS A 625 -5.69 -16.05 12.68
CA LYS A 625 -6.12 -14.79 12.05
C LYS A 625 -7.03 -15.04 10.86
N ASP A 626 -6.71 -16.06 10.09
CA ASP A 626 -7.35 -16.46 8.84
C ASP A 626 -8.70 -17.16 9.07
N LEU A 627 -8.98 -17.55 10.32
CA LEU A 627 -10.13 -18.37 10.70
C LEU A 627 -10.08 -19.77 10.07
N GLU A 628 -8.86 -20.30 9.94
CA GLU A 628 -8.58 -21.64 9.45
C GLU A 628 -8.01 -22.49 10.58
N ALA A 629 -8.82 -23.39 11.14
CA ALA A 629 -8.40 -24.21 12.26
C ALA A 629 -7.34 -25.24 11.84
N LEU A 630 -6.21 -25.24 12.55
CA LEU A 630 -5.22 -26.32 12.47
C LEU A 630 -5.59 -27.47 13.43
N PRO A 631 -5.05 -28.69 13.21
CA PRO A 631 -5.23 -29.79 14.14
C PRO A 631 -4.81 -29.41 15.56
N PHE A 632 -5.56 -29.88 16.57
CA PHE A 632 -5.28 -29.52 17.97
C PHE A 632 -3.88 -29.92 18.46
N ASN A 633 -3.29 -30.95 17.84
CA ASN A 633 -1.95 -31.47 18.12
C ASN A 633 -0.86 -30.84 17.23
N TYR A 634 -1.15 -29.75 16.51
CA TYR A 634 -0.15 -29.02 15.76
C TYR A 634 0.96 -28.52 16.69
N SER A 635 2.21 -28.88 16.42
CA SER A 635 3.31 -28.63 17.36
C SER A 635 3.79 -27.19 17.34
N LEU A 636 3.90 -26.59 18.51
CA LEU A 636 4.39 -25.23 18.71
C LEU A 636 5.74 -25.24 19.43
N SER A 637 6.73 -24.53 18.88
CA SER A 637 8.07 -24.44 19.45
C SER A 637 8.21 -23.28 20.42
N ASN A 638 7.69 -22.09 20.07
CA ASN A 638 7.89 -20.86 20.85
C ASN A 638 6.58 -20.30 21.43
N VAL A 639 5.87 -21.12 22.21
CA VAL A 639 4.52 -20.82 22.74
C VAL A 639 4.44 -19.49 23.49
N ASN A 640 5.44 -19.12 24.30
CA ASN A 640 5.46 -17.84 25.02
C ASN A 640 5.38 -16.64 24.06
N ARG A 641 6.09 -16.70 22.92
CA ARG A 641 6.09 -15.61 21.94
C ARG A 641 4.81 -15.60 21.10
N ILE A 642 4.24 -16.78 20.81
CA ILE A 642 2.92 -16.89 20.18
C ILE A 642 1.88 -16.21 21.07
N ALA A 643 1.89 -16.52 22.36
CA ALA A 643 0.92 -15.97 23.30
C ALA A 643 1.01 -14.43 23.41
N GLU A 644 2.21 -13.87 23.32
CA GLU A 644 2.46 -12.42 23.31
C GLU A 644 2.10 -11.74 21.97
N LYS A 645 2.07 -12.49 20.86
CA LYS A 645 1.80 -11.95 19.52
C LYS A 645 0.32 -11.97 19.14
N LEU A 646 -0.45 -12.92 19.66
CA LEU A 646 -1.90 -13.00 19.48
C LEU A 646 -2.62 -11.97 20.36
N HIS A 647 -3.76 -11.49 19.89
CA HIS A 647 -4.62 -10.56 20.63
C HIS A 647 -5.65 -11.36 21.42
N GLY A 648 -6.14 -10.83 22.55
CA GLY A 648 -7.12 -11.58 23.34
C GLY A 648 -8.41 -11.89 22.58
N SER A 649 -8.81 -11.08 21.58
CA SER A 649 -9.95 -11.42 20.69
C SER A 649 -9.75 -12.74 19.94
N ASP A 650 -8.51 -13.14 19.69
CA ASP A 650 -8.17 -14.39 19.02
C ASP A 650 -8.44 -15.60 19.92
N TYR A 651 -8.33 -15.44 21.25
CA TYR A 651 -8.55 -16.50 22.24
C TYR A 651 -10.04 -16.83 22.49
N LYS A 652 -10.95 -16.09 21.86
CA LYS A 652 -12.38 -16.41 21.82
C LYS A 652 -12.75 -17.32 20.64
N ARG A 653 -11.80 -17.55 19.73
CA ARG A 653 -12.06 -18.20 18.43
C ARG A 653 -11.67 -19.68 18.45
N PRO A 654 -12.45 -20.57 17.80
CA PRO A 654 -12.18 -22.00 17.78
C PRO A 654 -10.77 -22.37 17.28
N GLU A 655 -10.17 -21.56 16.41
CA GLU A 655 -8.84 -21.80 15.83
C GLU A 655 -7.71 -21.72 16.86
N ILE A 656 -7.93 -21.07 18.02
CA ILE A 656 -6.93 -20.98 19.09
C ILE A 656 -6.68 -22.33 19.79
N LEU A 657 -7.60 -23.29 19.63
CA LEU A 657 -7.58 -24.55 20.35
C LEU A 657 -6.39 -25.41 19.94
N ASN A 658 -5.32 -25.35 20.73
CA ASN A 658 -4.09 -26.07 20.52
C ASN A 658 -3.56 -26.61 21.85
N TYR A 659 -3.11 -27.86 21.86
CA TYR A 659 -2.65 -28.52 23.08
C TYR A 659 -1.43 -27.85 23.71
N ASP A 660 -0.40 -27.51 22.91
CA ASP A 660 0.82 -26.87 23.40
C ASP A 660 0.53 -25.47 23.98
N LEU A 661 -0.36 -24.72 23.31
CA LEU A 661 -0.77 -23.40 23.77
C LEU A 661 -1.54 -23.46 25.09
N ILE A 662 -2.55 -24.32 25.19
CA ILE A 662 -3.40 -24.39 26.38
C ILE A 662 -2.65 -25.00 27.57
N GLU A 663 -1.78 -25.99 27.32
CA GLU A 663 -0.85 -26.52 28.34
C GLU A 663 0.06 -25.39 28.88
N PHE A 664 0.59 -24.54 28.02
CA PHE A 664 1.40 -23.39 28.42
C PHE A 664 0.59 -22.35 29.22
N LEU A 665 -0.65 -22.05 28.82
CA LEU A 665 -1.52 -21.11 29.54
C LEU A 665 -1.87 -21.63 30.94
N LEU A 666 -2.18 -22.94 31.08
CA LEU A 666 -2.46 -23.58 32.37
C LEU A 666 -1.22 -23.53 33.28
N ALA A 667 -0.04 -23.87 32.75
CA ALA A 667 1.22 -23.78 33.49
C ALA A 667 1.53 -22.35 33.98
N ASN A 668 1.06 -21.33 33.26
CA ASN A 668 1.31 -19.92 33.53
C ASN A 668 0.03 -19.14 33.88
N LYS A 669 -0.95 -19.80 34.52
CA LYS A 669 -2.28 -19.23 34.82
C LYS A 669 -2.26 -17.88 35.54
N ASN A 670 -1.24 -17.62 36.35
CA ASN A 670 -1.07 -16.34 37.06
C ASN A 670 -0.58 -15.19 36.14
N ARG A 671 0.14 -15.52 35.05
CA ARG A 671 0.65 -14.54 34.09
C ARG A 671 -0.37 -14.25 32.99
N TYR A 672 -1.17 -15.24 32.59
CA TYR A 672 -2.16 -15.12 31.51
C TYR A 672 -3.60 -15.46 31.96
N PRO A 673 -4.10 -14.89 33.08
CA PRO A 673 -5.41 -15.27 33.62
C PRO A 673 -6.56 -14.94 32.64
N LEU A 674 -6.43 -13.83 31.91
CA LEU A 674 -7.42 -13.40 30.94
C LEU A 674 -7.52 -14.35 29.74
N PHE A 675 -6.39 -14.69 29.11
CA PHE A 675 -6.39 -15.57 27.93
C PHE A 675 -6.91 -16.95 28.27
N LEU A 676 -6.57 -17.46 29.45
CA LEU A 676 -7.10 -18.73 29.93
C LEU A 676 -8.62 -18.66 30.16
N ASP A 677 -9.15 -17.58 30.73
CA ASP A 677 -10.59 -17.42 30.94
C ASP A 677 -11.39 -17.29 29.63
N LEU A 678 -10.80 -16.69 28.59
CA LEU A 678 -11.41 -16.60 27.26
C LEU A 678 -11.49 -17.98 26.57
N VAL A 679 -10.43 -18.79 26.69
CA VAL A 679 -10.42 -20.18 26.18
C VAL A 679 -11.40 -21.06 26.97
N ILE A 680 -11.31 -20.99 28.31
CA ILE A 680 -12.42 -21.11 29.27
C ILE A 680 -13.84 -21.08 28.67
N GLU A 681 -14.29 -19.85 28.46
CA GLU A 681 -15.61 -19.48 27.97
C GLU A 681 -15.93 -20.12 26.62
N GLN A 682 -14.95 -20.19 25.72
CA GLN A 682 -15.13 -20.81 24.41
C GLN A 682 -15.36 -22.34 24.50
N LEU A 683 -14.67 -23.04 25.41
CA LEU A 683 -14.81 -24.49 25.57
C LEU A 683 -16.17 -24.89 26.15
N VAL A 684 -16.84 -23.99 26.89
CA VAL A 684 -18.12 -24.24 27.55
C VAL A 684 -19.34 -24.00 26.64
N ASN A 685 -19.12 -23.72 25.35
CA ASN A 685 -20.18 -23.41 24.39
C ASN A 685 -20.99 -24.62 23.85
N GLN A 686 -20.76 -25.83 24.37
CA GLN A 686 -21.43 -27.08 23.97
C GLN A 686 -21.22 -27.49 22.50
N SER A 687 -20.31 -26.85 21.77
CA SER A 687 -20.03 -27.19 20.37
C SER A 687 -19.26 -28.51 20.25
N GLN A 688 -19.47 -29.24 19.15
CA GLN A 688 -18.76 -30.50 18.89
C GLN A 688 -17.24 -30.33 18.86
N VAL A 689 -16.75 -29.18 18.37
CA VAL A 689 -15.32 -28.83 18.36
C VAL A 689 -14.79 -28.74 19.79
N SER A 690 -15.46 -27.99 20.66
CA SER A 690 -15.08 -27.87 22.08
C SER A 690 -15.12 -29.23 22.80
N LEU A 691 -16.15 -30.05 22.56
CA LEU A 691 -16.25 -31.39 23.15
C LEU A 691 -15.07 -32.27 22.71
N SER A 692 -14.77 -32.30 21.41
CA SER A 692 -13.66 -33.09 20.87
C SER A 692 -12.30 -32.64 21.42
N PHE A 693 -12.15 -31.33 21.65
CA PHE A 693 -10.96 -30.77 22.28
C PHE A 693 -10.85 -31.20 23.75
N ILE A 694 -11.91 -31.00 24.55
CA ILE A 694 -11.92 -31.37 25.98
C ILE A 694 -11.64 -32.86 26.15
N ASP A 695 -12.33 -33.70 25.36
CA ASP A 695 -12.17 -35.16 25.40
C ASP A 695 -10.72 -35.60 25.18
N SER A 696 -10.07 -35.00 24.19
CA SER A 696 -8.71 -35.40 23.82
C SER A 696 -7.67 -34.76 24.75
N PHE A 697 -7.87 -33.51 25.13
CA PHE A 697 -6.90 -32.75 25.91
C PHE A 697 -6.86 -33.19 27.38
N LYS A 698 -8.00 -33.54 27.99
CA LYS A 698 -8.06 -33.95 29.40
C LYS A 698 -7.22 -35.20 29.69
N ASP A 699 -6.97 -36.04 28.69
CA ASP A 699 -6.19 -37.27 28.82
C ASP A 699 -4.68 -37.03 28.62
N ILE A 700 -4.30 -35.89 28.05
CA ILE A 700 -2.91 -35.57 27.68
C ILE A 700 -2.30 -34.52 28.62
N THR A 701 -3.09 -33.58 29.13
CA THR A 701 -2.60 -32.45 29.93
C THR A 701 -2.02 -32.87 31.28
N LYS A 702 -0.96 -32.17 31.73
CA LYS A 702 -0.41 -32.34 33.09
C LYS A 702 -1.21 -31.61 34.16
N PHE A 703 -2.10 -30.69 33.75
CA PHE A 703 -2.90 -29.84 34.63
C PHE A 703 -4.38 -30.22 34.59
N LYS A 704 -4.66 -31.53 34.54
CA LYS A 704 -6.03 -32.07 34.42
C LYS A 704 -6.95 -31.57 35.55
N ASP A 705 -6.40 -31.45 36.75
CA ASP A 705 -7.09 -30.94 37.93
C ASP A 705 -7.57 -29.50 37.75
N ASP A 706 -6.66 -28.58 37.41
CA ASP A 706 -6.97 -27.17 37.16
C ASP A 706 -7.93 -27.02 35.96
N PHE A 707 -7.70 -27.76 34.87
CA PHE A 707 -8.49 -27.68 33.66
C PHE A 707 -9.96 -28.09 33.89
N ILE A 708 -10.20 -29.27 34.48
CA ILE A 708 -11.56 -29.76 34.78
C ILE A 708 -12.24 -28.85 35.82
N LYS A 709 -11.50 -28.37 36.83
CA LYS A 709 -12.03 -27.43 37.82
C LYS A 709 -12.52 -26.13 37.18
N MET A 710 -11.74 -25.56 36.25
CA MET A 710 -12.14 -24.33 35.54
C MET A 710 -13.36 -24.53 34.66
N ILE A 711 -13.45 -25.65 33.94
CA ILE A 711 -14.65 -26.00 33.15
C ILE A 711 -15.87 -26.14 34.07
N GLY A 712 -15.75 -26.92 35.15
CA GLY A 712 -16.86 -27.18 36.08
C GLY A 712 -17.39 -25.91 36.76
N LYS A 713 -16.51 -24.96 37.06
CA LYS A 713 -16.89 -23.64 37.61
C LYS A 713 -17.67 -22.77 36.62
N ARG A 714 -17.34 -22.84 35.33
CA ARG A 714 -17.96 -22.01 34.27
C ARG A 714 -19.21 -22.67 33.66
N TRP A 715 -19.27 -23.99 33.63
CA TRP A 715 -20.33 -24.76 32.98
C TRP A 715 -21.32 -25.33 34.00
N THR A 716 -22.31 -24.52 34.40
CA THR A 716 -23.31 -24.93 35.39
C THR A 716 -24.16 -26.13 34.93
N ASN A 717 -24.46 -26.27 33.64
CA ASN A 717 -25.20 -27.43 33.12
C ASN A 717 -24.30 -28.61 32.68
N PHE A 718 -23.05 -28.67 33.14
CA PHE A 718 -22.07 -29.62 32.60
C PHE A 718 -22.49 -31.08 32.79
N TRP A 719 -22.94 -31.47 33.98
CA TRP A 719 -23.33 -32.86 34.24
C TRP A 719 -24.58 -33.26 33.44
N SER A 720 -25.65 -32.46 33.48
CA SER A 720 -26.89 -32.79 32.76
C SER A 720 -26.64 -32.89 31.26
N PHE A 721 -25.78 -32.02 30.70
CA PHE A 721 -25.37 -32.12 29.30
C PHE A 721 -24.63 -33.43 29.01
N ILE A 722 -23.67 -33.83 29.86
CA ILE A 722 -22.96 -35.10 29.72
C ILE A 722 -23.93 -36.28 29.78
N GLN A 723 -24.95 -36.24 30.64
CA GLN A 723 -25.89 -37.34 30.80
C GLN A 723 -26.91 -37.46 29.67
N PHE A 724 -27.43 -36.33 29.16
CA PHE A 724 -28.58 -36.34 28.25
C PHE A 724 -28.26 -35.89 26.82
N ASP A 725 -27.32 -34.95 26.65
CA ASP A 725 -27.12 -34.25 25.37
C ASP A 725 -25.81 -34.65 24.64
N SER A 726 -24.83 -35.22 25.36
CA SER A 726 -23.49 -35.51 24.83
C SER A 726 -23.39 -36.74 23.91
N ASN A 727 -24.39 -37.63 23.92
CA ASN A 727 -24.35 -38.96 23.29
C ASN A 727 -23.15 -39.84 23.71
N TYR A 728 -22.60 -39.62 24.90
CA TYR A 728 -21.48 -40.42 25.41
C TYR A 728 -21.92 -41.82 25.84
N SER A 729 -20.99 -42.77 25.71
CA SER A 729 -21.18 -44.11 26.27
C SER A 729 -21.14 -44.06 27.80
N THR A 730 -21.77 -45.04 28.45
CA THR A 730 -21.79 -45.14 29.92
C THR A 730 -20.39 -45.08 30.52
N ILE A 731 -19.40 -45.72 29.87
CA ILE A 731 -18.00 -45.72 30.30
C ILE A 731 -17.42 -44.30 30.29
N LYS A 732 -17.71 -43.52 29.24
CA LYS A 732 -17.21 -42.15 29.10
C LYS A 732 -17.95 -41.19 30.05
N THR A 733 -19.25 -41.35 30.23
CA THR A 733 -20.04 -40.62 31.24
C THR A 733 -19.48 -40.87 32.64
N GLU A 734 -19.16 -42.11 32.98
CA GLU A 734 -18.53 -42.48 34.25
C GLU A 734 -17.14 -41.87 34.41
N ASP A 735 -16.34 -41.82 33.35
CA ASP A 735 -15.02 -41.18 33.39
C ASP A 735 -15.11 -39.66 33.69
N TYR A 736 -16.06 -38.97 33.07
CA TYR A 736 -16.35 -37.58 33.41
C TYR A 736 -16.88 -37.41 34.84
N LEU A 737 -17.72 -38.33 35.32
CA LEU A 737 -18.18 -38.33 36.71
C LEU A 737 -17.00 -38.42 37.67
N LYS A 738 -16.01 -39.27 37.38
CA LYS A 738 -14.79 -39.39 38.20
C LYS A 738 -14.02 -38.08 38.24
N ASP A 739 -13.82 -37.46 37.08
CA ASP A 739 -13.10 -36.19 36.96
C ASP A 739 -13.82 -35.06 37.70
N ILE A 740 -15.14 -34.94 37.56
CA ILE A 740 -15.96 -33.91 38.24
C ILE A 740 -15.87 -34.05 39.76
N ILE A 741 -16.15 -35.24 40.28
CA ILE A 741 -16.15 -35.46 41.74
C ILE A 741 -14.76 -35.23 42.33
N ARG A 742 -13.71 -35.63 41.61
CA ARG A 742 -12.33 -35.50 42.08
C ARG A 742 -11.81 -34.06 42.08
N TYR A 743 -12.11 -33.26 41.04
CA TYR A 743 -11.42 -31.99 40.81
C TYR A 743 -12.29 -30.72 40.97
N VAL A 744 -13.60 -30.79 40.74
CA VAL A 744 -14.48 -29.60 40.80
C VAL A 744 -14.79 -29.23 42.26
N ASP A 745 -14.85 -27.95 42.61
CA ASP A 745 -15.11 -27.53 43.99
C ASP A 745 -16.52 -27.90 44.45
N LYS A 746 -16.69 -28.02 45.77
CA LYS A 746 -17.95 -28.47 46.38
C LYS A 746 -19.13 -27.55 46.01
N GLU A 747 -18.94 -26.24 46.07
CA GLU A 747 -20.00 -25.27 45.73
C GLU A 747 -20.42 -25.40 44.26
N ASP A 748 -19.45 -25.59 43.36
CA ASP A 748 -19.70 -25.69 41.92
C ASP A 748 -20.41 -27.01 41.55
N ILE A 749 -20.08 -28.13 42.20
CA ILE A 749 -20.82 -29.39 42.00
C ILE A 749 -22.27 -29.26 42.46
N LEU A 750 -22.53 -28.55 43.57
CA LEU A 750 -23.89 -28.31 44.03
C LEU A 750 -24.66 -27.42 43.06
N ALA A 751 -24.02 -26.38 42.52
CA ALA A 751 -24.61 -25.53 41.48
C ALA A 751 -24.87 -26.31 40.18
N MET A 752 -24.07 -27.33 39.89
CA MET A 752 -24.18 -28.17 38.68
C MET A 752 -25.26 -29.24 38.78
N ASN A 753 -25.72 -29.57 39.99
CA ASN A 753 -26.76 -30.57 40.24
C ASN A 753 -28.17 -30.02 39.99
N ILE A 754 -28.41 -29.53 38.76
CA ILE A 754 -29.69 -29.01 38.31
C ILE A 754 -30.71 -30.16 38.32
N GLU A 755 -31.89 -29.91 38.90
CA GLU A 755 -32.99 -30.90 39.00
C GLU A 755 -32.59 -32.23 39.67
N GLU A 756 -31.57 -32.21 40.53
CA GLU A 756 -31.05 -33.40 41.24
C GLU A 756 -30.56 -34.53 40.30
N VAL A 757 -30.26 -34.21 39.04
CA VAL A 757 -29.85 -35.17 38.01
C VAL A 757 -28.59 -35.96 38.43
N LEU A 758 -27.58 -35.27 38.97
CA LEU A 758 -26.36 -35.89 39.46
C LEU A 758 -26.64 -36.78 40.67
N THR A 759 -27.51 -36.32 41.59
CA THR A 759 -27.92 -37.09 42.76
C THR A 759 -28.65 -38.36 42.38
N HIS A 760 -29.59 -38.29 41.42
CA HIS A 760 -30.32 -39.45 40.92
C HIS A 760 -29.41 -40.46 40.23
N TYR A 761 -28.45 -40.00 39.44
CA TYR A 761 -27.49 -40.89 38.77
C TYR A 761 -26.62 -41.64 39.79
N ILE A 762 -26.07 -40.93 40.78
CA ILE A 762 -25.23 -41.53 41.82
C ILE A 762 -26.04 -42.52 42.68
N SER A 763 -27.28 -42.16 43.06
CA SER A 763 -28.12 -42.98 43.94
C SER A 763 -28.56 -44.30 43.28
N ASN A 764 -28.71 -44.33 41.96
CA ASN A 764 -29.10 -45.52 41.20
C ASN A 764 -27.90 -46.44 40.84
N LYS A 765 -26.67 -46.04 41.20
CA LYS A 765 -25.43 -46.75 40.88
C LYS A 765 -24.96 -47.58 42.08
N SER A 766 -25.25 -48.88 42.07
CA SER A 766 -24.91 -49.80 43.17
C SER A 766 -23.40 -50.01 43.37
N ASP A 767 -22.59 -49.74 42.34
CA ASP A 767 -21.13 -49.88 42.30
C ASP A 767 -20.39 -48.53 42.42
N PHE A 768 -21.08 -47.43 42.77
CA PHE A 768 -20.50 -46.08 42.79
C PHE A 768 -19.19 -45.98 43.61
N PHE A 769 -19.16 -46.54 44.82
CA PHE A 769 -17.96 -46.52 45.67
C PHE A 769 -16.82 -47.39 45.13
N ALA A 770 -17.13 -48.43 44.35
CA ALA A 770 -16.12 -49.25 43.68
C ALA A 770 -15.52 -48.53 42.46
N LEU A 771 -16.29 -47.63 41.83
CA LEU A 771 -15.88 -46.82 40.69
C LEU A 771 -14.82 -45.76 41.08
N LEU A 772 -14.76 -45.38 42.36
CA LEU A 772 -13.96 -44.27 42.89
C LEU A 772 -13.27 -44.63 44.22
N PRO A 773 -12.19 -45.44 44.19
CA PRO A 773 -11.59 -46.04 45.39
C PRO A 773 -10.85 -45.06 46.33
N ASN A 774 -10.72 -43.77 45.99
CA ASN A 774 -10.01 -42.74 46.78
C ASN A 774 -10.81 -41.42 46.86
N ILE A 775 -12.14 -41.51 47.00
CA ILE A 775 -13.00 -40.33 47.03
C ILE A 775 -13.03 -39.64 48.38
N ASP A 776 -13.21 -38.32 48.36
CA ASP A 776 -13.63 -37.56 49.54
C ASP A 776 -15.09 -37.90 49.88
N GLU A 777 -15.28 -38.85 50.79
CA GLU A 777 -16.60 -39.31 51.25
C GLU A 777 -17.47 -38.16 51.78
N VAL A 778 -16.87 -37.09 52.33
CA VAL A 778 -17.60 -35.93 52.86
C VAL A 778 -18.23 -35.12 51.74
N LYS A 779 -17.55 -35.02 50.59
CA LYS A 779 -18.01 -34.33 49.39
C LYS A 779 -19.20 -35.05 48.77
N VAL A 780 -19.12 -36.38 48.65
CA VAL A 780 -20.21 -37.24 48.15
C VAL A 780 -21.41 -37.25 49.10
N GLN A 781 -21.19 -37.39 50.40
CA GLN A 781 -22.28 -37.37 51.39
C GLN A 781 -23.04 -36.05 51.39
N HIS A 782 -22.39 -34.92 51.08
CA HIS A 782 -23.08 -33.64 50.96
C HIS A 782 -23.96 -33.53 49.71
N ILE A 783 -23.50 -34.04 48.58
CA ILE A 783 -24.29 -34.09 47.33
C ILE A 783 -25.54 -34.96 47.54
N LEU A 784 -25.39 -36.10 48.23
CA LEU A 784 -26.50 -37.01 48.55
C LEU A 784 -27.41 -36.52 49.69
N LYS A 785 -26.95 -35.62 50.57
CA LYS A 785 -27.80 -35.06 51.65
C LYS A 785 -28.80 -34.02 51.16
N VAL A 786 -28.66 -33.49 49.93
CA VAL A 786 -29.61 -32.54 49.35
C VAL A 786 -30.98 -33.19 49.06
N SER A 787 -31.04 -34.52 48.95
CA SER A 787 -32.29 -35.28 48.70
C SER A 787 -33.07 -35.65 49.97
N VAL A 788 -32.81 -35.01 51.12
CA VAL A 788 -33.66 -35.15 52.31
C VAL A 788 -34.34 -33.82 52.61
N LYS A 789 -35.47 -33.61 51.96
CA LYS A 789 -36.53 -32.72 52.45
C LYS A 789 -37.86 -33.42 52.38
#